data_AF-F0UME6-F1
#
_entry.id   AF-F0UME6-F1
#
_cell.length_a   1.000
_cell.length_b   1.000
_cell.length_c   1.000
_cell.angle_alpha   90.00
_cell.angle_beta   90.00
_cell.angle_gamma   90.00
#
_symmetry.space_group_name_H-M   'P 1'
#
loop_
_entity.id
_entity.type
_entity.pdbx_description
1 polymer ?
#
loop_
_entity_poly.entity_id
_entity_poly.type
_entity_poly.pdbx_seq_one_letter_code
_entity_poly.pdbx_strand_id
1 'polypeptide(L)'
;MLIHASRTQVARALHSTYWPTFVRADTVTSGPVSRVVQFEALMRPLVLGVVAIAAIVTPLGLYDAIVPDHATSLEPFQYSKDQSPFGFGTPPRSDLGFNRFCGKIGRTTCPGSDVVIENRRNGTQYLPYGYDARIPPKVMETFQSGLKSLSPTVSSIFDIEWRSYGIRSEDIVNNGSKFLVGEYRQAGVLALNNAYDKVEGLIVDTKNGGIGFRNHTTPSPLPHGSEWSEDLLFVEPHTVCIDTNLTMDFRIGLSGPSTIEDLVLTDRGGFVNLNTTYPEYDRLNSQADPDFYGRAYKAAFLNNALTMIYLNVSNPRTKDLEPFSYMNSAINKTFTLEGNIGAKADRFLTDQNWGSYLSLKVAGFNSTFNSTGSGDDYPNPFDITTSNFTSIEVLCQGAGGLDYANITNIGVVCGMAFGAARRSDGSRSLVFEPGSTWTVPMYSCASAARAVIKTVDFRFNGTDGLNSLAIRSIRDKTYARDTDKPLWGVERSEEILDEVLPLWGLVSDQNKGRDDLSVLQKEYLWLPGYAGRFGTSPVGYSNLPGMYFHTGGFQTAYDISTSPPSGVSDYSGATNLAMYSKWQELSEKANTTARIINLVWTDVAANAVVGTKGWFSQDRKSIVKRGDQSSTRPEDNNLREVPVVIFRRVVKYNLKFAIPAILALVFTVVIASATCLLSVGFKRIAVDGPVPRAKDPVMMSKFGDANTTNMDAPLLKDGSMGAGFRPPSTGFTAPNQPQQY
;
A
#
# COMPACT_ATOMS: atom_id res chain seq x y z
N MET A 1 -49.50 85.45 -10.01
CA MET A 1 -49.54 84.49 -11.13
C MET A 1 -48.28 83.59 -11.11
N LEU A 2 -48.11 82.77 -10.05
CA LEU A 2 -46.84 82.03 -9.81
C LEU A 2 -47.01 80.59 -9.27
N ILE A 3 -48.25 80.09 -9.18
CA ILE A 3 -48.58 78.78 -8.57
C ILE A 3 -48.76 77.66 -9.61
N HIS A 4 -48.88 77.98 -10.90
CA HIS A 4 -49.15 76.98 -11.96
C HIS A 4 -47.90 76.29 -12.53
N ALA A 5 -46.73 76.94 -12.55
CA ALA A 5 -45.55 76.42 -13.27
C ALA A 5 -44.79 75.29 -12.53
N SER A 6 -44.80 75.27 -11.20
CA SER A 6 -44.12 74.23 -10.41
C SER A 6 -44.89 72.90 -10.44
N ARG A 7 -46.22 72.95 -10.42
CA ARG A 7 -47.08 71.75 -10.54
C ARG A 7 -46.85 70.99 -11.85
N THR A 8 -46.63 71.67 -12.97
CA THR A 8 -46.44 71.03 -14.28
C THR A 8 -45.10 70.29 -14.43
N GLN A 9 -44.03 70.73 -13.78
CA GLN A 9 -42.75 69.99 -13.80
C GLN A 9 -42.78 68.76 -12.89
N VAL A 10 -43.31 68.87 -11.68
CA VAL A 10 -43.47 67.72 -10.77
C VAL A 10 -44.42 66.68 -11.36
N ALA A 11 -45.52 67.10 -12.01
CA ALA A 11 -46.41 66.20 -12.73
C ALA A 11 -45.70 65.48 -13.91
N ARG A 12 -44.89 66.19 -14.72
CA ARG A 12 -44.09 65.54 -15.77
C ARG A 12 -43.10 64.51 -15.21
N ALA A 13 -42.40 64.85 -14.13
CA ALA A 13 -41.46 63.94 -13.49
C ALA A 13 -42.16 62.68 -12.96
N LEU A 14 -43.31 62.83 -12.27
CA LEU A 14 -44.12 61.70 -11.81
C LEU A 14 -44.65 60.85 -12.96
N HIS A 15 -45.15 61.46 -14.04
CA HIS A 15 -45.60 60.73 -15.24
C HIS A 15 -44.47 60.05 -16.02
N SER A 16 -43.20 60.46 -15.84
CA SER A 16 -42.02 59.77 -16.39
C SER A 16 -41.49 58.63 -15.51
N THR A 17 -42.16 58.30 -14.40
CA THR A 17 -41.82 57.16 -13.53
C THR A 17 -42.92 56.10 -13.58
N TYR A 18 -42.62 54.88 -13.11
CA TYR A 18 -43.61 53.78 -12.99
C TYR A 18 -44.63 53.97 -11.85
N TRP A 19 -44.57 55.08 -11.11
CA TRP A 19 -45.45 55.35 -9.97
C TRP A 19 -46.95 55.38 -10.32
N PRO A 20 -47.41 55.96 -11.45
CA PRO A 20 -48.83 55.94 -11.83
C PRO A 20 -49.36 54.51 -12.01
N THR A 21 -48.55 53.60 -12.54
CA THR A 21 -48.93 52.20 -12.77
C THR A 21 -49.05 51.42 -11.45
N PHE A 22 -48.12 51.63 -10.50
CA PHE A 22 -48.21 51.00 -9.17
C PHE A 22 -49.37 51.53 -8.32
N VAL A 23 -49.68 52.83 -8.39
CA VAL A 23 -50.76 53.47 -7.62
C VAL A 23 -52.12 53.39 -8.36
N ARG A 24 -52.20 52.65 -9.49
CA ARG A 24 -53.39 52.53 -10.37
C ARG A 24 -53.97 53.87 -10.87
N ALA A 25 -53.14 54.91 -10.93
CA ALA A 25 -53.48 56.22 -11.48
C ALA A 25 -53.24 56.31 -13.00
N ASP A 26 -52.86 55.21 -13.63
CA ASP A 26 -52.51 55.12 -15.05
C ASP A 26 -53.77 54.93 -15.94
N THR A 27 -54.04 55.91 -16.81
CA THR A 27 -55.22 55.91 -17.69
C THR A 27 -55.14 54.85 -18.80
N VAL A 28 -53.95 54.31 -19.09
CA VAL A 28 -53.77 53.26 -20.11
C VAL A 28 -54.24 51.89 -19.62
N THR A 29 -54.18 51.64 -18.30
CA THR A 29 -54.66 50.37 -17.70
C THR A 29 -56.15 50.34 -17.39
N SER A 30 -56.84 51.49 -17.44
CA SER A 30 -58.25 51.63 -17.04
C SER A 30 -59.20 52.01 -18.20
N GLY A 31 -58.68 52.39 -19.37
CA GLY A 31 -59.46 52.66 -20.58
C GLY A 31 -59.60 51.47 -21.55
N PRO A 32 -60.45 51.59 -22.60
CA PRO A 32 -60.65 50.57 -23.62
C PRO A 32 -59.49 50.55 -24.64
N VAL A 33 -58.30 50.17 -24.17
CA VAL A 33 -57.08 50.08 -24.99
C VAL A 33 -56.88 48.65 -25.49
N SER A 34 -56.22 48.48 -26.65
CA SER A 34 -55.85 47.16 -27.19
C SER A 34 -55.14 46.30 -26.14
N ARG A 35 -55.56 45.03 -26.02
CA ARG A 35 -54.96 44.02 -25.12
C ARG A 35 -53.44 43.91 -25.28
N VAL A 36 -52.92 44.17 -26.48
CA VAL A 36 -51.49 44.16 -26.77
C VAL A 36 -50.73 45.26 -26.01
N VAL A 37 -51.31 46.46 -25.93
CA VAL A 37 -50.69 47.61 -25.22
C VAL A 37 -50.76 47.41 -23.71
N GLN A 38 -51.85 46.83 -23.19
CA GLN A 38 -51.98 46.46 -21.78
C GLN A 38 -50.97 45.36 -21.38
N PHE A 39 -50.76 44.37 -22.26
CA PHE A 39 -49.73 43.35 -22.08
C PHE A 39 -48.31 43.95 -22.07
N GLU A 40 -48.01 44.86 -23.00
CA GLU A 40 -46.72 45.55 -23.10
C GLU A 40 -46.41 46.38 -21.83
N ALA A 41 -47.40 47.14 -21.34
CA ALA A 41 -47.29 47.93 -20.11
C ALA A 41 -47.09 47.07 -18.84
N LEU A 42 -47.69 45.87 -18.79
CA LEU A 42 -47.53 44.93 -17.67
C LEU A 42 -46.19 44.18 -17.72
N MET A 43 -45.71 43.84 -18.91
CA MET A 43 -44.47 43.06 -19.10
C MET A 43 -43.20 43.88 -18.78
N ARG A 44 -43.17 45.18 -19.12
CA ARG A 44 -42.00 46.05 -18.84
C ARG A 44 -41.50 46.02 -17.38
N PRO A 45 -42.32 46.27 -16.35
CA PRO A 45 -41.86 46.23 -14.96
C PRO A 45 -41.46 44.82 -14.50
N LEU A 46 -42.11 43.77 -15.02
CA LEU A 46 -41.76 42.39 -14.72
C LEU A 46 -40.36 42.05 -15.27
N VAL A 47 -40.08 42.40 -16.52
CA VAL A 47 -38.74 42.23 -17.11
C VAL A 47 -37.70 43.07 -16.39
N LEU A 48 -38.00 44.31 -16.01
CA LEU A 48 -37.09 45.14 -15.23
C LEU A 48 -36.75 44.49 -13.88
N GLY A 49 -37.74 43.91 -13.20
CA GLY A 49 -37.55 43.16 -11.95
C GLY A 49 -36.71 41.89 -12.14
N VAL A 50 -36.98 41.09 -13.18
CA VAL A 50 -36.21 39.88 -13.49
C VAL A 50 -34.77 40.23 -13.88
N VAL A 51 -34.54 41.31 -14.62
CA VAL A 51 -33.20 41.82 -14.95
C VAL A 51 -32.46 42.32 -13.70
N ALA A 52 -33.13 43.03 -12.78
CA ALA A 52 -32.54 43.45 -11.52
C ALA A 52 -32.14 42.26 -10.63
N ILE A 53 -32.99 41.23 -10.54
CA ILE A 53 -32.67 39.98 -9.85
C ILE A 53 -31.51 39.27 -10.55
N ALA A 54 -31.52 39.19 -11.89
CA ALA A 54 -30.43 38.57 -12.65
C ALA A 54 -29.09 39.28 -12.41
N ALA A 55 -29.05 40.62 -12.42
CA ALA A 55 -27.84 41.40 -12.18
C ALA A 55 -27.20 41.13 -10.79
N ILE A 56 -28.00 40.80 -9.77
CA ILE A 56 -27.52 40.47 -8.43
C ILE A 56 -27.20 38.97 -8.30
N VAL A 57 -28.05 38.09 -8.83
CA VAL A 57 -27.95 36.64 -8.63
C VAL A 57 -26.93 35.99 -9.55
N THR A 58 -26.78 36.46 -10.79
CA THR A 58 -25.84 35.81 -11.73
C THR A 58 -24.37 35.89 -11.32
N PRO A 59 -23.82 37.00 -10.79
CA PRO A 59 -22.42 37.03 -10.35
C PRO A 59 -22.13 36.07 -9.19
N LEU A 60 -23.11 35.80 -8.32
CA LEU A 60 -23.00 34.85 -7.19
C LEU A 60 -22.81 33.40 -7.64
N GLY A 61 -23.03 33.09 -8.93
CA GLY A 61 -22.80 31.77 -9.49
C GLY A 61 -21.32 31.44 -9.75
N LEU A 62 -20.42 32.43 -9.76
CA LEU A 62 -18.99 32.21 -9.95
C LEU A 62 -18.34 31.71 -8.66
N TYR A 63 -17.57 30.63 -8.76
CA TYR A 63 -16.74 30.12 -7.67
C TYR A 63 -15.40 29.60 -8.19
N ASP A 64 -14.35 29.78 -7.39
CA ASP A 64 -13.06 29.15 -7.66
C ASP A 64 -13.11 27.66 -7.32
N ALA A 65 -12.58 26.84 -8.22
CA ALA A 65 -12.35 25.43 -7.98
C ALA A 65 -10.91 25.04 -8.37
N ILE A 66 -10.22 24.29 -7.52
CA ILE A 66 -8.99 23.60 -7.90
C ILE A 66 -9.41 22.27 -8.50
N VAL A 67 -9.04 22.01 -9.75
CA VAL A 67 -9.42 20.81 -10.50
C VAL A 67 -8.21 20.18 -11.18
N PRO A 68 -8.19 18.84 -11.35
CA PRO A 68 -7.26 18.20 -12.26
C PRO A 68 -7.42 18.75 -13.67
N ASP A 69 -6.31 18.98 -14.35
CA ASP A 69 -6.31 19.32 -15.77
C ASP A 69 -6.79 18.12 -16.62
N HIS A 70 -7.28 18.39 -17.81
CA HIS A 70 -7.78 17.37 -18.74
C HIS A 70 -6.67 16.60 -19.47
N ALA A 71 -5.43 17.10 -19.39
CA ALA A 71 -4.25 16.49 -19.98
C ALA A 71 -3.11 16.38 -18.96
N THR A 72 -2.25 15.38 -19.12
CA THR A 72 -0.99 15.27 -18.37
C THR A 72 0.05 16.25 -18.92
N SER A 73 0.78 16.94 -18.06
CA SER A 73 2.07 17.56 -18.43
C SER A 73 3.22 16.60 -18.12
N LEU A 74 4.36 16.82 -18.76
CA LEU A 74 5.61 16.14 -18.45
C LEU A 74 6.35 16.93 -17.38
N GLU A 75 6.46 16.37 -16.18
CA GLU A 75 7.12 17.03 -15.05
C GLU A 75 8.43 16.31 -14.68
N PRO A 76 9.52 17.04 -14.39
CA PRO A 76 10.76 16.45 -13.93
C PRO A 76 10.59 15.92 -12.50
N PHE A 77 10.85 14.64 -12.31
CA PHE A 77 10.90 14.06 -10.96
C PHE A 77 12.28 14.25 -10.34
N GLN A 78 12.36 14.18 -9.01
CA GLN A 78 13.59 14.15 -8.22
C GLN A 78 13.43 13.15 -7.06
N TYR A 79 14.54 12.66 -6.50
CA TYR A 79 14.50 11.84 -5.28
C TYR A 79 13.98 12.65 -4.09
N SER A 80 13.13 12.04 -3.27
CA SER A 80 12.50 12.65 -2.10
C SER A 80 12.82 11.84 -0.86
N LYS A 81 13.84 12.32 -0.12
CA LYS A 81 14.42 11.63 1.03
C LYS A 81 13.41 11.48 2.17
N ASP A 82 13.30 10.27 2.73
CA ASP A 82 12.57 10.05 3.98
C ASP A 82 13.30 10.69 5.18
N GLN A 83 12.53 11.36 6.04
CA GLN A 83 12.99 11.97 7.29
C GLN A 83 12.49 11.23 8.54
N SER A 84 11.71 10.16 8.35
CA SER A 84 11.26 9.27 9.42
C SER A 84 12.43 8.45 10.02
N PRO A 85 12.20 7.70 11.12
CA PRO A 85 13.17 6.73 11.62
C PRO A 85 13.64 5.70 10.58
N PHE A 86 12.81 5.37 9.56
CA PHE A 86 13.22 4.50 8.46
C PHE A 86 14.24 5.19 7.54
N GLY A 87 14.04 6.46 7.20
CA GLY A 87 14.99 7.26 6.43
C GLY A 87 16.30 7.54 7.17
N PHE A 88 16.24 7.85 8.47
CA PHE A 88 17.43 8.06 9.30
C PHE A 88 18.19 6.76 9.59
N GLY A 89 17.46 5.66 9.86
CA GLY A 89 18.03 4.35 10.20
C GLY A 89 18.50 3.51 9.01
N THR A 90 18.20 3.91 7.77
CA THR A 90 18.66 3.19 6.57
C THR A 90 20.06 3.68 6.17
N PRO A 91 21.11 2.85 6.26
CA PRO A 91 22.45 3.23 5.82
C PRO A 91 22.51 3.48 4.30
N PRO A 92 23.51 4.27 3.82
CA PRO A 92 23.76 4.42 2.39
C PRO A 92 23.98 3.07 1.74
N ARG A 93 23.66 2.94 0.46
CA ARG A 93 23.82 1.68 -0.29
C ARG A 93 25.31 1.42 -0.57
N SER A 94 25.70 0.15 -0.55
CA SER A 94 27.08 -0.27 -0.80
C SER A 94 27.30 -0.65 -2.27
N ASP A 95 28.49 -0.38 -2.79
CA ASP A 95 28.93 -0.81 -4.13
C ASP A 95 29.19 -2.32 -4.23
N LEU A 96 29.24 -3.03 -3.10
CA LEU A 96 29.30 -4.48 -3.07
C LEU A 96 27.99 -5.09 -3.61
N GLY A 97 28.11 -6.05 -4.52
CA GLY A 97 26.96 -6.66 -5.19
C GLY A 97 26.20 -7.69 -4.34
N PHE A 98 25.13 -8.23 -4.96
CA PHE A 98 24.43 -9.40 -4.44
C PHE A 98 25.35 -10.62 -4.36
N ASN A 99 25.10 -11.46 -3.36
CA ASN A 99 25.76 -12.75 -3.21
C ASN A 99 24.76 -13.83 -2.79
N ARG A 100 25.08 -15.08 -3.11
CA ARG A 100 24.24 -16.25 -2.88
C ARG A 100 25.09 -17.39 -2.33
N PHE A 101 24.73 -17.86 -1.15
CA PHE A 101 25.28 -19.09 -0.56
C PHE A 101 24.24 -20.21 -0.63
N CYS A 102 24.67 -21.41 -0.99
CA CYS A 102 23.86 -22.61 -1.01
C CYS A 102 24.48 -23.68 -0.10
N GLY A 103 23.63 -24.51 0.49
CA GLY A 103 23.95 -25.55 1.47
C GLY A 103 23.40 -25.26 2.87
N LYS A 104 23.14 -26.32 3.65
CA LYS A 104 22.62 -26.19 5.04
C LYS A 104 23.70 -26.24 6.11
N ILE A 105 24.53 -27.29 6.09
CA ILE A 105 25.60 -27.54 7.08
C ILE A 105 26.99 -27.39 6.43
N GLY A 106 27.09 -27.71 5.14
CA GLY A 106 28.24 -27.39 4.29
C GLY A 106 27.85 -26.40 3.19
N ARG A 107 28.71 -26.26 2.19
CA ARG A 107 28.42 -25.52 0.96
C ARG A 107 28.03 -26.49 -0.15
N THR A 108 27.03 -26.12 -0.94
CA THR A 108 26.78 -26.76 -2.26
C THR A 108 26.96 -25.74 -3.38
N THR A 109 27.11 -26.22 -4.61
CA THR A 109 27.17 -25.36 -5.79
C THR A 109 25.77 -24.80 -6.07
N CYS A 110 25.61 -23.48 -5.99
CA CYS A 110 24.36 -22.84 -6.39
C CYS A 110 24.08 -23.04 -7.89
N PRO A 111 22.82 -23.21 -8.32
CA PRO A 111 22.48 -23.32 -9.73
C PRO A 111 23.03 -22.15 -10.54
N GLY A 112 23.61 -22.46 -11.71
CA GLY A 112 24.26 -21.50 -12.59
C GLY A 112 25.65 -21.02 -12.15
N SER A 113 26.18 -21.45 -10.99
CA SER A 113 27.54 -21.10 -10.52
C SER A 113 28.60 -22.08 -11.03
N ASP A 114 29.79 -21.57 -11.33
CA ASP A 114 30.97 -22.35 -11.76
C ASP A 114 31.79 -22.92 -10.57
N VAL A 115 31.25 -22.87 -9.35
CA VAL A 115 31.94 -23.35 -8.14
C VAL A 115 32.07 -24.88 -8.14
N VAL A 116 33.31 -25.35 -7.96
CA VAL A 116 33.66 -26.78 -7.85
C VAL A 116 33.87 -27.15 -6.38
N ILE A 117 33.16 -28.17 -5.91
CA ILE A 117 33.26 -28.71 -4.53
C ILE A 117 33.56 -30.21 -4.59
N GLU A 118 34.67 -30.62 -4.00
CA GLU A 118 35.06 -32.02 -3.88
C GLU A 118 34.71 -32.55 -2.47
N ASN A 119 33.68 -33.38 -2.38
CA ASN A 119 33.29 -34.04 -1.14
C ASN A 119 34.20 -35.26 -0.87
N ARG A 120 35.02 -35.23 0.18
CA ARG A 120 35.89 -36.35 0.57
C ARG A 120 35.12 -37.39 1.40
N ARG A 121 35.57 -38.65 1.37
CA ARG A 121 34.91 -39.79 2.06
C ARG A 121 34.77 -39.65 3.59
N ASN A 122 35.53 -38.76 4.21
CA ASN A 122 35.46 -38.40 5.63
C ASN A 122 34.44 -37.28 5.93
N GLY A 123 33.65 -36.85 4.95
CA GLY A 123 32.67 -35.76 5.09
C GLY A 123 33.25 -34.35 4.97
N THR A 124 34.57 -34.17 4.83
CA THR A 124 35.15 -32.82 4.65
C THR A 124 35.07 -32.38 3.20
N GLN A 125 34.63 -31.14 2.98
CA GLN A 125 34.58 -30.53 1.66
C GLN A 125 35.93 -29.89 1.30
N TYR A 126 36.39 -30.08 0.07
CA TYR A 126 37.56 -29.43 -0.47
C TYR A 126 37.14 -28.52 -1.63
N LEU A 127 37.54 -27.25 -1.56
CA LEU A 127 37.21 -26.23 -2.55
C LEU A 127 38.51 -25.79 -3.24
N PRO A 128 38.96 -26.47 -4.32
CA PRO A 128 40.28 -26.25 -4.92
C PRO A 128 40.51 -24.81 -5.41
N TYR A 129 39.42 -24.11 -5.75
CA TYR A 129 39.45 -22.73 -6.26
C TYR A 129 38.71 -21.73 -5.36
N GLY A 130 38.41 -22.12 -4.11
CA GLY A 130 37.55 -21.36 -3.21
C GLY A 130 36.05 -21.42 -3.60
N TYR A 131 35.25 -20.53 -3.00
CA TYR A 131 33.82 -20.40 -3.25
C TYR A 131 33.51 -19.00 -3.78
N ASP A 132 33.04 -18.92 -5.03
CA ASP A 132 32.50 -17.68 -5.58
C ASP A 132 31.02 -17.56 -5.20
N ALA A 133 30.73 -16.62 -4.31
CA ALA A 133 29.38 -16.33 -3.86
C ALA A 133 28.67 -15.30 -4.75
N ARG A 134 29.33 -14.75 -5.77
CA ARG A 134 28.72 -13.73 -6.66
C ARG A 134 27.71 -14.38 -7.59
N ILE A 135 26.63 -13.67 -7.88
CA ILE A 135 25.60 -14.14 -8.81
C ILE A 135 26.07 -13.86 -10.25
N PRO A 136 26.11 -14.86 -11.15
CA PRO A 136 26.53 -14.64 -12.53
C PRO A 136 25.60 -13.65 -13.27
N PRO A 137 26.13 -12.73 -14.10
CA PRO A 137 25.31 -11.73 -14.80
C PRO A 137 24.18 -12.33 -15.62
N LYS A 138 24.43 -13.45 -16.32
CA LYS A 138 23.41 -14.18 -17.12
C LYS A 138 22.22 -14.65 -16.27
N VAL A 139 22.44 -15.00 -15.01
CA VAL A 139 21.37 -15.39 -14.07
C VAL A 139 20.57 -14.15 -13.68
N MET A 140 21.23 -13.04 -13.35
CA MET A 140 20.54 -11.77 -13.03
C MET A 140 19.71 -11.28 -14.21
N GLU A 141 20.29 -11.24 -15.41
CA GLU A 141 19.63 -10.86 -16.67
C GLU A 141 18.41 -11.75 -16.97
N THR A 142 18.48 -13.06 -16.67
CA THR A 142 17.35 -13.98 -16.85
C THR A 142 16.14 -13.52 -16.01
N PHE A 143 16.30 -13.36 -14.69
CA PHE A 143 15.21 -13.00 -13.75
C PHE A 143 14.79 -11.52 -13.78
N GLN A 144 15.46 -10.70 -14.59
CA GLN A 144 15.09 -9.30 -14.89
C GLN A 144 14.57 -9.10 -16.32
N SER A 145 14.68 -10.09 -17.21
CA SER A 145 14.43 -9.93 -18.64
C SER A 145 13.00 -9.49 -18.99
N GLY A 146 12.02 -9.82 -18.15
CA GLY A 146 10.62 -9.41 -18.30
C GLY A 146 10.34 -7.94 -17.93
N LEU A 147 11.27 -7.24 -17.30
CA LEU A 147 11.09 -5.82 -16.96
C LEU A 147 10.98 -4.91 -18.19
N LYS A 148 11.53 -5.33 -19.34
CA LYS A 148 11.53 -4.53 -20.59
C LYS A 148 10.13 -4.33 -21.19
N SER A 149 9.16 -5.17 -20.84
CA SER A 149 7.76 -5.08 -21.27
C SER A 149 6.82 -4.51 -20.20
N LEU A 150 7.36 -4.00 -19.09
CA LEU A 150 6.60 -3.49 -17.94
C LEU A 150 6.90 -2.01 -17.67
N SER A 151 6.14 -1.39 -16.76
CA SER A 151 6.41 -0.02 -16.32
C SER A 151 7.84 0.09 -15.74
N PRO A 152 8.59 1.18 -16.03
CA PRO A 152 9.96 1.35 -15.52
C PRO A 152 10.06 1.35 -13.99
N THR A 153 8.95 1.61 -13.29
CA THR A 153 8.82 1.59 -11.83
C THR A 153 8.70 0.18 -11.22
N VAL A 154 8.46 -0.87 -12.02
CA VAL A 154 8.33 -2.25 -11.51
C VAL A 154 9.72 -2.78 -11.12
N SER A 155 9.87 -3.08 -9.84
CA SER A 155 11.07 -3.71 -9.25
C SER A 155 11.19 -5.20 -9.62
N SER A 156 12.41 -5.72 -9.59
CA SER A 156 12.78 -7.14 -9.67
C SER A 156 13.30 -7.65 -8.33
N ILE A 157 13.59 -8.95 -8.23
CA ILE A 157 14.23 -9.57 -7.05
C ILE A 157 15.57 -8.91 -6.66
N PHE A 158 16.31 -8.34 -7.62
CA PHE A 158 17.59 -7.64 -7.40
C PHE A 158 17.44 -6.11 -7.27
N ASP A 159 16.21 -5.59 -7.24
CA ASP A 159 15.92 -4.20 -6.82
C ASP A 159 15.46 -4.16 -5.34
N ILE A 160 15.45 -5.33 -4.67
CA ILE A 160 15.21 -5.50 -3.24
C ILE A 160 16.58 -5.62 -2.56
N GLU A 161 16.85 -4.77 -1.57
CA GLU A 161 18.08 -4.81 -0.76
C GLU A 161 17.74 -4.95 0.74
N TRP A 162 18.66 -5.51 1.54
CA TRP A 162 18.51 -5.52 3.00
C TRP A 162 18.58 -4.07 3.51
N ARG A 163 17.65 -3.66 4.39
CA ARG A 163 17.63 -2.31 4.95
C ARG A 163 18.91 -2.05 5.75
N SER A 164 19.19 -2.93 6.71
CA SER A 164 20.47 -3.00 7.43
C SER A 164 21.33 -4.15 6.88
N TYR A 165 22.65 -3.97 6.85
CA TYR A 165 23.58 -4.97 6.34
C TYR A 165 24.89 -4.95 7.11
N GLY A 166 25.52 -6.11 7.23
CA GLY A 166 26.89 -6.27 7.70
C GLY A 166 27.87 -6.42 6.53
N ILE A 167 29.17 -6.25 6.80
CA ILE A 167 30.24 -6.57 5.86
C ILE A 167 31.10 -7.68 6.45
N ARG A 168 31.28 -8.78 5.72
CA ARG A 168 32.14 -9.90 6.09
C ARG A 168 33.24 -10.14 5.05
N SER A 169 34.22 -10.94 5.43
CA SER A 169 35.33 -11.38 4.61
C SER A 169 35.75 -12.77 5.11
N GLU A 170 35.98 -13.70 4.21
CA GLU A 170 36.45 -15.06 4.53
C GLU A 170 37.48 -15.46 3.47
N ASP A 171 38.61 -16.03 3.86
CA ASP A 171 39.72 -16.32 2.94
C ASP A 171 39.30 -17.20 1.74
N ILE A 172 38.38 -18.14 1.99
CA ILE A 172 37.84 -19.07 0.99
C ILE A 172 36.63 -18.53 0.20
N VAL A 173 36.08 -17.35 0.54
CA VAL A 173 34.96 -16.72 -0.19
C VAL A 173 35.48 -15.58 -1.04
N ASN A 174 35.16 -15.59 -2.34
CA ASN A 174 35.54 -14.53 -3.28
C ASN A 174 37.05 -14.17 -3.19
N ASN A 175 37.91 -15.15 -2.90
CA ASN A 175 39.35 -15.00 -2.65
C ASN A 175 39.69 -13.96 -1.57
N GLY A 176 39.04 -14.03 -0.40
CA GLY A 176 39.25 -13.08 0.70
C GLY A 176 38.67 -11.69 0.46
N SER A 177 37.80 -11.53 -0.54
CA SER A 177 37.14 -10.24 -0.82
C SER A 177 35.97 -10.00 0.13
N LYS A 178 35.76 -8.72 0.49
CA LYS A 178 34.60 -8.29 1.28
C LYS A 178 33.28 -8.57 0.55
N PHE A 179 32.27 -9.02 1.28
CA PHE A 179 30.91 -9.22 0.81
C PHE A 179 29.89 -8.77 1.86
N LEU A 180 28.66 -8.50 1.42
CA LEU A 180 27.54 -8.07 2.27
C LEU A 180 26.82 -9.27 2.87
N VAL A 181 26.29 -9.11 4.08
CA VAL A 181 25.37 -10.05 4.73
C VAL A 181 24.16 -9.29 5.27
N GLY A 182 23.01 -9.96 5.43
CA GLY A 182 21.84 -9.34 6.05
C GLY A 182 22.07 -9.02 7.53
N GLU A 183 21.59 -7.86 7.98
CA GLU A 183 21.39 -7.56 9.40
C GLU A 183 19.95 -7.09 9.62
N TYR A 184 19.34 -7.45 10.75
CA TYR A 184 18.03 -6.95 11.14
C TYR A 184 18.14 -5.97 12.30
N ARG A 185 17.51 -4.81 12.16
CA ARG A 185 17.28 -3.84 13.25
C ARG A 185 15.94 -3.16 13.00
N GLN A 186 15.09 -3.10 14.01
CA GLN A 186 13.85 -2.32 13.89
C GLN A 186 14.17 -0.82 13.76
N ALA A 187 13.65 -0.18 12.72
CA ALA A 187 13.62 1.27 12.55
C ALA A 187 12.35 1.89 13.15
N GLY A 188 11.22 1.18 13.11
CA GLY A 188 9.96 1.61 13.74
C GLY A 188 8.87 0.52 13.68
N VAL A 189 7.75 0.77 14.35
CA VAL A 189 6.58 -0.12 14.35
C VAL A 189 5.43 0.57 13.61
N LEU A 190 4.97 -0.04 12.52
CA LEU A 190 3.90 0.43 11.63
C LEU A 190 2.59 -0.37 11.80
N ALA A 191 2.63 -1.57 12.39
CA ALA A 191 1.50 -2.51 12.49
C ALA A 191 0.23 -1.93 13.14
N LEU A 192 0.32 -0.81 13.85
CA LEU A 192 -0.82 -0.12 14.47
C LEU A 192 -1.49 0.93 13.56
N ASN A 193 -0.79 1.46 12.55
CA ASN A 193 -1.17 2.67 11.80
C ASN A 193 -2.49 2.57 11.02
N ASN A 194 -2.82 1.38 10.49
CA ASN A 194 -4.02 1.14 9.67
C ASN A 194 -4.11 2.09 8.45
N ALA A 195 -2.96 2.32 7.81
CA ALA A 195 -2.74 3.34 6.80
C ALA A 195 -2.02 2.78 5.56
N TYR A 196 -1.88 3.62 4.53
CA TYR A 196 -0.90 3.40 3.46
C TYR A 196 0.31 4.27 3.80
N ASP A 197 1.30 3.65 4.42
CA ASP A 197 2.51 4.32 4.88
C ASP A 197 3.56 4.36 3.77
N LYS A 198 4.46 5.34 3.89
CA LYS A 198 5.59 5.57 2.98
C LYS A 198 6.83 5.72 3.88
N VAL A 199 7.83 4.88 3.63
CA VAL A 199 9.06 4.79 4.41
C VAL A 199 10.19 4.47 3.46
N GLU A 200 11.41 4.90 3.73
CA GLU A 200 12.54 4.81 2.79
C GLU A 200 12.54 3.51 1.94
N GLY A 201 12.35 3.69 0.63
CA GLY A 201 12.29 2.66 -0.41
C GLY A 201 11.04 1.76 -0.47
N LEU A 202 10.00 1.99 0.34
CA LEU A 202 8.80 1.15 0.40
C LEU A 202 7.49 1.95 0.52
N ILE A 203 6.42 1.32 0.03
CA ILE A 203 5.04 1.61 0.39
C ILE A 203 4.53 0.46 1.24
N VAL A 204 3.90 0.73 2.39
CA VAL A 204 3.48 -0.29 3.36
C VAL A 204 1.97 -0.22 3.53
N ASP A 205 1.27 -1.33 3.25
CA ASP A 205 -0.17 -1.44 3.48
C ASP A 205 -0.44 -2.06 4.85
N THR A 206 -0.66 -1.23 5.87
CA THR A 206 -1.02 -1.69 7.23
C THR A 206 -2.53 -1.84 7.44
N LYS A 207 -3.33 -1.78 6.36
CA LYS A 207 -4.75 -2.12 6.37
C LYS A 207 -4.95 -3.60 6.04
N ASN A 208 -4.41 -4.05 4.92
CA ASN A 208 -4.55 -5.42 4.42
C ASN A 208 -3.32 -6.30 4.70
N GLY A 209 -2.14 -5.68 4.82
CA GLY A 209 -0.84 -6.32 4.80
C GLY A 209 -0.17 -6.21 3.43
N GLY A 210 1.17 -6.16 3.42
CA GLY A 210 1.99 -6.13 2.20
C GLY A 210 2.90 -4.91 2.09
N ILE A 211 3.98 -5.08 1.31
CA ILE A 211 4.94 -4.03 0.97
C ILE A 211 5.13 -3.91 -0.54
N GLY A 212 5.20 -2.68 -1.03
CA GLY A 212 5.49 -2.31 -2.42
C GLY A 212 6.87 -1.66 -2.54
N PHE A 213 7.68 -2.15 -3.47
CA PHE A 213 9.08 -1.71 -3.63
C PHE A 213 9.18 -0.45 -4.50
N ARG A 214 9.55 0.68 -3.90
CA ARG A 214 9.63 1.99 -4.57
C ARG A 214 10.62 2.94 -3.88
N ASN A 215 11.76 3.18 -4.53
CA ASN A 215 12.62 4.31 -4.22
C ASN A 215 11.88 5.63 -4.49
N HIS A 216 11.81 6.51 -3.48
CA HIS A 216 10.85 7.60 -3.49
C HIS A 216 11.28 8.77 -4.38
N THR A 217 10.49 9.02 -5.42
CA THR A 217 10.67 10.15 -6.33
C THR A 217 9.37 10.95 -6.46
N THR A 218 9.47 12.27 -6.55
CA THR A 218 8.32 13.19 -6.66
C THR A 218 8.62 14.29 -7.67
N PRO A 219 7.61 14.91 -8.32
CA PRO A 219 7.82 16.13 -9.10
C PRO A 219 8.27 17.28 -8.19
N SER A 220 8.77 18.36 -8.79
CA SER A 220 8.97 19.64 -8.10
C SER A 220 7.66 20.16 -7.48
N PRO A 221 7.68 20.96 -6.39
CA PRO A 221 6.47 21.52 -5.79
C PRO A 221 5.66 22.39 -6.77
N LEU A 222 4.41 21.99 -7.03
CA LEU A 222 3.49 22.68 -7.94
C LEU A 222 2.43 23.49 -7.14
N PRO A 223 2.02 24.70 -7.59
CA PRO A 223 1.21 25.64 -6.79
C PRO A 223 -0.13 25.12 -6.24
N HIS A 224 -0.71 24.09 -6.86
CA HIS A 224 -1.95 23.47 -6.42
C HIS A 224 -1.81 21.95 -6.22
N GLY A 225 -0.59 21.41 -6.34
CA GLY A 225 -0.32 19.98 -6.33
C GLY A 225 -0.61 19.27 -7.65
N SER A 226 -0.46 17.95 -7.60
CA SER A 226 -0.58 17.05 -8.76
C SER A 226 -0.91 15.61 -8.36
N GLU A 227 -1.37 14.80 -9.33
CA GLU A 227 -1.68 13.38 -9.17
C GLU A 227 -1.15 12.55 -10.37
N TRP A 228 -0.70 11.32 -10.10
CA TRP A 228 -0.23 10.35 -11.11
C TRP A 228 -0.36 8.91 -10.57
N SER A 229 -0.13 7.92 -11.43
CA SER A 229 -0.15 6.50 -11.05
C SER A 229 1.14 5.79 -11.45
N GLU A 230 1.57 4.79 -10.69
CA GLU A 230 2.72 3.93 -11.01
C GLU A 230 2.37 2.45 -10.77
N ASP A 231 2.90 1.57 -11.62
CA ASP A 231 2.88 0.13 -11.35
C ASP A 231 4.12 -0.28 -10.55
N LEU A 232 3.92 -0.99 -9.45
CA LEU A 232 4.99 -1.41 -8.54
C LEU A 232 4.90 -2.91 -8.28
N LEU A 233 6.05 -3.53 -8.03
CA LEU A 233 6.10 -4.86 -7.45
C LEU A 233 5.69 -4.78 -5.98
N PHE A 234 4.65 -5.51 -5.61
CA PHE A 234 4.26 -5.77 -4.24
C PHE A 234 4.56 -7.22 -3.86
N VAL A 235 4.90 -7.45 -2.60
CA VAL A 235 4.81 -8.76 -1.96
C VAL A 235 3.84 -8.64 -0.80
N GLU A 236 2.79 -9.44 -0.82
CA GLU A 236 1.70 -9.40 0.15
C GLU A 236 1.54 -10.74 0.90
N PRO A 237 1.27 -10.70 2.23
CA PRO A 237 1.08 -11.88 3.03
C PRO A 237 -0.36 -12.39 2.89
N HIS A 238 -0.52 -13.71 2.89
CA HIS A 238 -1.82 -14.36 2.96
C HIS A 238 -1.77 -15.43 4.04
N THR A 239 -2.68 -15.36 5.00
CA THR A 239 -2.79 -16.28 6.13
C THR A 239 -4.22 -16.79 6.24
N VAL A 240 -4.37 -18.07 6.53
CA VAL A 240 -5.63 -18.68 6.99
C VAL A 240 -5.37 -19.34 8.33
N CYS A 241 -6.26 -19.10 9.29
CA CYS A 241 -6.25 -19.77 10.59
C CYS A 241 -7.53 -20.58 10.77
N ILE A 242 -7.41 -21.65 11.56
CA ILE A 242 -8.48 -22.57 11.95
C ILE A 242 -8.54 -22.59 13.47
N ASP A 243 -9.74 -22.49 14.01
CA ASP A 243 -9.98 -22.67 15.44
C ASP A 243 -9.79 -24.15 15.81
N THR A 244 -8.95 -24.41 16.81
CA THR A 244 -8.78 -25.77 17.34
C THR A 244 -9.98 -26.22 18.17
N ASN A 245 -10.89 -25.31 18.53
CA ASN A 245 -11.95 -25.49 19.51
C ASN A 245 -11.42 -25.97 20.87
N LEU A 246 -10.23 -25.51 21.24
CA LEU A 246 -9.60 -25.65 22.56
C LEU A 246 -9.31 -24.25 23.10
N THR A 247 -9.52 -24.06 24.40
CA THR A 247 -9.15 -22.82 25.10
C THR A 247 -8.26 -23.13 26.30
N MET A 248 -7.28 -22.28 26.59
CA MET A 248 -6.62 -22.26 27.89
C MET A 248 -7.40 -21.31 28.79
N ASP A 249 -8.03 -21.84 29.83
CA ASP A 249 -8.79 -21.06 30.81
C ASP A 249 -8.03 -21.02 32.12
N PHE A 250 -8.04 -19.88 32.80
CA PHE A 250 -7.28 -19.68 34.03
C PHE A 250 -7.85 -18.54 34.90
N ARG A 251 -7.33 -18.41 36.11
CA ARG A 251 -7.63 -17.30 37.03
C ARG A 251 -6.38 -16.47 37.27
N ILE A 252 -6.52 -15.15 37.33
CA ILE A 252 -5.42 -14.27 37.74
C ILE A 252 -5.21 -14.42 39.24
N GLY A 253 -3.97 -14.65 39.65
CA GLY A 253 -3.63 -14.86 41.05
C GLY A 253 -3.84 -13.61 41.90
N LEU A 254 -4.01 -13.81 43.21
CA LEU A 254 -4.26 -12.70 44.14
C LEU A 254 -3.08 -11.71 44.24
N SER A 255 -1.89 -12.14 43.82
CA SER A 255 -0.66 -11.35 43.72
C SER A 255 -0.51 -10.54 42.42
N GLY A 256 -1.39 -10.70 41.44
CA GLY A 256 -1.44 -9.86 40.22
C GLY A 256 -1.30 -10.62 38.89
N PRO A 257 -1.22 -9.90 37.74
CA PRO A 257 -1.26 -10.50 36.39
C PRO A 257 -0.11 -11.45 36.05
N SER A 258 1.03 -11.36 36.74
CA SER A 258 2.17 -12.25 36.55
C SER A 258 1.97 -13.65 37.16
N THR A 259 1.00 -13.81 38.06
CA THR A 259 0.63 -15.10 38.65
C THR A 259 -0.65 -15.61 38.00
N ILE A 260 -0.57 -16.83 37.47
CA ILE A 260 -1.68 -17.55 36.87
C ILE A 260 -1.98 -18.74 37.78
N GLU A 261 -3.24 -18.85 38.20
CA GLU A 261 -3.78 -19.92 39.04
C GLU A 261 -4.82 -20.71 38.22
N ASP A 262 -5.08 -21.96 38.61
CA ASP A 262 -6.13 -22.82 38.05
C ASP A 262 -6.09 -22.99 36.51
N LEU A 263 -4.89 -23.08 35.92
CA LEU A 263 -4.71 -23.24 34.47
C LEU A 263 -5.20 -24.61 33.98
N VAL A 264 -6.19 -24.58 33.07
CA VAL A 264 -6.76 -25.76 32.43
C VAL A 264 -6.86 -25.60 30.92
N LEU A 265 -6.73 -26.70 30.19
CA LEU A 265 -7.18 -26.82 28.80
C LEU A 265 -8.66 -27.23 28.81
N THR A 266 -9.50 -26.51 28.07
CA THR A 266 -10.95 -26.79 27.99
C THR A 266 -11.34 -27.22 26.59
N ASP A 267 -12.01 -28.37 26.48
CA ASP A 267 -12.57 -28.86 25.22
C ASP A 267 -13.83 -28.07 24.84
N ARG A 268 -13.74 -27.18 23.86
CA ARG A 268 -14.89 -26.45 23.28
C ARG A 268 -15.48 -27.16 22.07
N GLY A 269 -15.09 -28.42 21.83
CA GLY A 269 -15.42 -29.21 20.63
C GLY A 269 -14.18 -29.75 19.92
N GLY A 270 -12.97 -29.35 20.34
CA GLY A 270 -11.71 -29.76 19.73
C GLY A 270 -11.38 -31.24 19.90
N PHE A 271 -11.90 -31.91 20.94
CA PHE A 271 -11.74 -33.35 21.12
C PHE A 271 -13.04 -34.11 20.84
N VAL A 272 -14.12 -33.78 21.55
CA VAL A 272 -15.39 -34.54 21.46
C VAL A 272 -16.03 -34.54 20.06
N ASN A 273 -15.82 -33.48 19.26
CA ASN A 273 -16.32 -33.37 17.90
C ASN A 273 -15.22 -33.54 16.83
N LEU A 274 -14.05 -34.09 17.18
CA LEU A 274 -12.97 -34.31 16.23
C LEU A 274 -13.39 -35.33 15.17
N ASN A 275 -13.36 -34.94 13.89
CA ASN A 275 -13.58 -35.88 12.78
C ASN A 275 -12.44 -36.90 12.74
N THR A 276 -12.73 -38.18 13.01
CA THR A 276 -11.72 -39.25 13.05
C THR A 276 -11.13 -39.62 11.69
N THR A 277 -11.66 -39.07 10.59
CA THR A 277 -11.10 -39.22 9.24
C THR A 277 -9.86 -38.36 9.07
N TYR A 278 -8.75 -38.96 8.67
CA TYR A 278 -7.49 -38.24 8.45
C TYR A 278 -7.63 -37.21 7.30
N PRO A 279 -7.32 -35.92 7.54
CA PRO A 279 -7.50 -34.88 6.53
C PRO A 279 -6.38 -34.86 5.49
N GLU A 280 -6.78 -34.65 4.24
CA GLU A 280 -5.93 -34.49 3.07
C GLU A 280 -6.25 -33.17 2.35
N TYR A 281 -5.27 -32.64 1.62
CA TYR A 281 -5.37 -31.42 0.83
C TYR A 281 -4.44 -31.53 -0.39
N ASP A 282 -4.71 -30.77 -1.46
CA ASP A 282 -3.87 -30.83 -2.67
C ASP A 282 -2.52 -30.12 -2.45
N ARG A 283 -1.42 -30.85 -2.66
CA ARG A 283 -0.05 -30.32 -2.63
C ARG A 283 0.51 -30.05 -4.04
N LEU A 284 -0.05 -30.68 -5.07
CA LEU A 284 0.52 -30.74 -6.41
C LEU A 284 0.27 -29.45 -7.21
N ASN A 285 -0.86 -28.78 -6.98
CA ASN A 285 -1.27 -27.59 -7.74
C ASN A 285 -1.08 -26.26 -6.98
N SER A 286 -0.11 -26.20 -6.06
CA SER A 286 0.05 -25.10 -5.09
C SER A 286 0.19 -23.67 -5.69
N GLN A 287 0.54 -23.53 -6.98
CA GLN A 287 0.56 -22.23 -7.67
C GLN A 287 -0.82 -21.77 -8.16
N ALA A 288 -1.73 -22.70 -8.47
CA ALA A 288 -3.10 -22.37 -8.85
C ALA A 288 -3.99 -22.21 -7.62
N ASP A 289 -4.01 -23.23 -6.76
CA ASP A 289 -4.68 -23.25 -5.47
C ASP A 289 -3.71 -23.79 -4.40
N PRO A 290 -3.25 -22.96 -3.46
CA PRO A 290 -2.37 -23.38 -2.38
C PRO A 290 -3.11 -24.10 -1.24
N ASP A 291 -4.44 -24.12 -1.18
CA ASP A 291 -5.27 -24.68 -0.09
C ASP A 291 -4.75 -24.42 1.34
N PHE A 292 -4.63 -23.14 1.71
CA PHE A 292 -4.26 -22.74 3.08
C PHE A 292 -5.25 -23.24 4.14
N TYR A 293 -6.51 -23.47 3.78
CA TYR A 293 -7.52 -24.00 4.70
C TYR A 293 -7.20 -25.46 5.05
N GLY A 294 -7.03 -26.33 4.05
CA GLY A 294 -6.70 -27.74 4.24
C GLY A 294 -5.39 -27.95 4.98
N ARG A 295 -4.38 -27.10 4.72
CA ARG A 295 -3.10 -27.06 5.46
C ARG A 295 -3.29 -26.76 6.94
N ALA A 296 -3.92 -25.63 7.27
CA ALA A 296 -4.15 -25.21 8.64
C ALA A 296 -5.12 -26.16 9.38
N TYR A 297 -6.11 -26.72 8.69
CA TYR A 297 -7.05 -27.70 9.25
C TYR A 297 -6.37 -29.02 9.58
N LYS A 298 -5.50 -29.52 8.69
CA LYS A 298 -4.68 -30.71 8.95
C LYS A 298 -3.75 -30.51 10.16
N ALA A 299 -3.16 -29.32 10.30
CA ALA A 299 -2.34 -28.98 11.46
C ALA A 299 -3.15 -28.95 12.76
N ALA A 300 -4.33 -28.30 12.77
CA ALA A 300 -5.24 -28.28 13.91
C ALA A 300 -5.71 -29.70 14.29
N PHE A 301 -6.09 -30.52 13.31
CA PHE A 301 -6.48 -31.91 13.53
C PHE A 301 -5.37 -32.73 14.21
N LEU A 302 -4.14 -32.66 13.68
CA LEU A 302 -2.99 -33.40 14.23
C LEU A 302 -2.63 -32.92 15.65
N ASN A 303 -2.67 -31.61 15.88
CA ASN A 303 -2.46 -31.01 17.20
C ASN A 303 -3.46 -31.56 18.22
N ASN A 304 -4.75 -31.56 17.88
CA ASN A 304 -5.80 -32.05 18.75
C ASN A 304 -5.70 -33.55 18.97
N ALA A 305 -5.50 -34.35 17.91
CA ALA A 305 -5.38 -35.80 18.01
C ALA A 305 -4.20 -36.23 18.90
N LEU A 306 -3.01 -35.63 18.74
CA LEU A 306 -1.86 -35.92 19.59
C LEU A 306 -2.06 -35.43 21.03
N THR A 307 -2.73 -34.28 21.23
CA THR A 307 -3.10 -33.80 22.57
C THR A 307 -4.07 -34.77 23.26
N MET A 308 -5.07 -35.29 22.54
CA MET A 308 -5.99 -36.30 23.07
C MET A 308 -5.28 -37.58 23.51
N ILE A 309 -4.27 -38.00 22.75
CA ILE A 309 -3.47 -39.19 23.06
C ILE A 309 -2.61 -38.95 24.31
N TYR A 310 -1.92 -37.81 24.38
CA TYR A 310 -1.14 -37.40 25.56
C TYR A 310 -2.00 -37.31 26.83
N LEU A 311 -3.18 -36.68 26.74
CA LEU A 311 -4.12 -36.51 27.86
C LEU A 311 -4.96 -37.77 28.17
N ASN A 312 -4.70 -38.92 27.53
CA ASN A 312 -5.51 -40.14 27.67
C ASN A 312 -7.03 -39.92 27.43
N VAL A 313 -7.37 -38.95 26.58
CA VAL A 313 -8.73 -38.70 26.09
C VAL A 313 -9.14 -39.78 25.08
N SER A 314 -8.18 -40.25 24.29
CA SER A 314 -8.34 -41.23 23.22
C SER A 314 -7.01 -41.98 23.02
N ASN A 315 -7.03 -43.07 22.27
CA ASN A 315 -5.86 -43.87 21.93
C ASN A 315 -5.43 -43.75 20.46
N PRO A 316 -4.13 -43.94 20.15
CA PRO A 316 -3.65 -44.22 18.81
C PRO A 316 -3.95 -45.68 18.44
N ARG A 317 -3.68 -46.07 17.19
CA ARG A 317 -3.66 -47.49 16.82
C ARG A 317 -2.60 -48.23 17.64
N THR A 318 -2.99 -49.24 18.39
CA THR A 318 -2.08 -50.17 19.07
C THR A 318 -2.26 -51.59 18.52
N LYS A 319 -1.63 -52.59 19.14
CA LYS A 319 -1.86 -54.00 18.81
C LYS A 319 -3.29 -54.45 19.15
N ASP A 320 -3.86 -53.91 20.22
CA ASP A 320 -5.08 -54.41 20.85
C ASP A 320 -6.26 -53.42 20.72
N LEU A 321 -6.02 -52.18 20.25
CA LEU A 321 -7.03 -51.14 20.06
C LEU A 321 -6.93 -50.46 18.69
N GLU A 322 -8.07 -50.34 18.01
CA GLU A 322 -8.26 -49.42 16.88
C GLU A 322 -8.13 -47.96 17.34
N PRO A 323 -7.64 -47.03 16.48
CA PRO A 323 -7.52 -45.62 16.85
C PRO A 323 -8.90 -45.02 17.19
N PHE A 324 -8.95 -44.14 18.19
CA PHE A 324 -10.19 -43.53 18.70
C PHE A 324 -11.24 -44.54 19.24
N SER A 325 -10.79 -45.65 19.84
CA SER A 325 -11.67 -46.67 20.43
C SER A 325 -12.49 -46.19 21.64
N TYR A 326 -12.07 -45.10 22.29
CA TYR A 326 -12.79 -44.42 23.37
C TYR A 326 -12.64 -42.90 23.27
N MET A 327 -13.56 -42.18 23.92
CA MET A 327 -13.57 -40.72 23.98
C MET A 327 -13.87 -40.29 25.42
N ASN A 328 -12.83 -39.98 26.19
CA ASN A 328 -12.93 -39.49 27.56
C ASN A 328 -13.05 -37.95 27.59
N SER A 329 -13.80 -37.34 26.67
CA SER A 329 -14.10 -35.90 26.65
C SER A 329 -15.57 -35.58 26.42
N ALA A 330 -15.95 -34.36 26.78
CA ALA A 330 -17.26 -33.76 26.55
C ALA A 330 -17.10 -32.24 26.42
N ILE A 331 -18.09 -31.56 25.84
CA ILE A 331 -18.07 -30.10 25.72
C ILE A 331 -17.93 -29.45 27.10
N ASN A 332 -16.99 -28.51 27.21
CA ASN A 332 -16.54 -27.83 28.42
C ASN A 332 -15.85 -28.73 29.46
N LYS A 333 -15.41 -29.96 29.11
CA LYS A 333 -14.53 -30.73 29.99
C LYS A 333 -13.16 -30.05 30.07
N THR A 334 -12.64 -29.95 31.28
CA THR A 334 -11.34 -29.36 31.59
C THR A 334 -10.28 -30.42 31.87
N PHE A 335 -9.03 -30.09 31.54
CA PHE A 335 -7.84 -30.91 31.75
C PHE A 335 -6.75 -30.01 32.34
N THR A 336 -6.29 -30.27 33.57
CA THR A 336 -5.27 -29.46 34.24
C THR A 336 -3.97 -29.43 33.44
N LEU A 337 -3.37 -28.23 33.28
CA LEU A 337 -2.05 -28.07 32.68
C LEU A 337 -1.04 -27.72 33.77
N GLU A 338 -0.14 -28.65 34.09
CA GLU A 338 0.98 -28.39 35.00
C GLU A 338 2.10 -27.65 34.26
N GLY A 339 2.15 -26.33 34.42
CA GLY A 339 3.23 -25.49 33.89
C GLY A 339 2.73 -24.19 33.23
N ASN A 340 3.41 -23.07 33.51
CA ASN A 340 3.04 -21.75 33.02
C ASN A 340 3.64 -21.45 31.62
N ILE A 341 3.54 -22.42 30.70
CA ILE A 341 4.32 -22.42 29.45
C ILE A 341 3.61 -21.64 28.33
N GLY A 342 2.32 -21.92 28.07
CA GLY A 342 1.57 -21.30 26.96
C GLY A 342 0.69 -20.10 27.31
N ALA A 343 0.03 -20.09 28.47
CA ALA A 343 -0.92 -19.02 28.84
C ALA A 343 -0.20 -17.79 29.39
N LYS A 344 -0.61 -16.59 28.95
CA LYS A 344 -0.19 -15.28 29.49
C LYS A 344 -1.40 -14.35 29.50
N ALA A 345 -1.62 -13.66 30.61
CA ALA A 345 -2.73 -12.71 30.73
C ALA A 345 -2.50 -11.43 29.89
N ASP A 346 -1.24 -11.04 29.69
CA ASP A 346 -0.81 -9.75 29.15
C ASP A 346 -0.36 -9.79 27.67
N ARG A 347 -0.52 -10.92 26.97
CA ARG A 347 0.16 -11.16 25.67
C ARG A 347 -0.69 -11.93 24.66
N PHE A 348 -0.47 -11.62 23.39
CA PHE A 348 -0.67 -12.52 22.25
C PHE A 348 0.63 -13.29 21.99
N LEU A 349 0.56 -14.59 21.67
CA LEU A 349 1.75 -15.40 21.40
C LEU A 349 1.57 -16.26 20.13
N THR A 350 2.67 -16.57 19.47
CA THR A 350 2.71 -17.53 18.35
C THR A 350 3.93 -18.44 18.48
N ASP A 351 3.80 -19.67 17.98
CA ASP A 351 4.86 -20.68 18.07
C ASP A 351 4.81 -21.65 16.87
N GLN A 352 5.98 -22.07 16.40
CA GLN A 352 6.14 -23.16 15.41
C GLN A 352 6.30 -24.53 16.08
N ASN A 353 6.32 -24.61 17.40
CA ASN A 353 6.35 -25.86 18.15
C ASN A 353 4.94 -26.25 18.59
N TRP A 354 4.25 -27.07 17.79
CA TRP A 354 2.96 -27.63 18.18
C TRP A 354 3.08 -28.44 19.48
N GLY A 355 2.05 -28.36 20.33
CA GLY A 355 2.07 -28.99 21.65
C GLY A 355 2.95 -28.30 22.71
N SER A 356 3.57 -27.14 22.44
CA SER A 356 4.42 -26.43 23.42
C SER A 356 3.70 -25.95 24.69
N TYR A 357 2.36 -25.92 24.68
CA TYR A 357 1.52 -25.68 25.86
C TYR A 357 1.36 -26.92 26.77
N LEU A 358 1.96 -28.07 26.42
CA LEU A 358 1.96 -29.31 27.19
C LEU A 358 3.35 -29.58 27.79
N SER A 359 3.39 -30.23 28.95
CA SER A 359 4.63 -30.67 29.61
C SER A 359 5.17 -31.96 28.97
N LEU A 360 5.62 -31.84 27.73
CA LEU A 360 6.16 -32.95 26.93
C LEU A 360 7.62 -33.26 27.30
N LYS A 361 7.96 -34.55 27.32
CA LYS A 361 9.34 -35.03 27.41
C LYS A 361 10.06 -34.75 26.09
N VAL A 362 11.31 -34.29 26.18
CA VAL A 362 12.17 -34.05 25.01
C VAL A 362 12.78 -35.39 24.57
N ALA A 363 12.56 -35.78 23.32
CA ALA A 363 13.12 -37.04 22.80
C ALA A 363 14.66 -37.03 22.88
N GLY A 364 15.24 -38.09 23.47
CA GLY A 364 16.69 -38.26 23.61
C GLY A 364 17.35 -37.55 24.82
N PHE A 365 16.60 -36.75 25.59
CA PHE A 365 17.12 -36.09 26.81
C PHE A 365 16.19 -36.31 28.00
N ASN A 366 16.72 -36.80 29.12
CA ASN A 366 15.98 -36.96 30.39
C ASN A 366 15.62 -35.62 31.09
N SER A 367 15.76 -34.48 30.40
CA SER A 367 15.38 -33.16 30.90
C SER A 367 14.02 -32.76 30.32
N THR A 368 13.00 -32.70 31.19
CA THR A 368 11.87 -31.79 30.97
C THR A 368 12.39 -30.35 30.91
N PHE A 369 11.75 -29.48 30.10
CA PHE A 369 12.08 -28.06 30.07
C PHE A 369 11.63 -27.37 31.37
N ASN A 370 12.50 -27.43 32.38
CA ASN A 370 12.52 -26.56 33.56
C ASN A 370 11.18 -26.41 34.32
N SER A 371 10.38 -27.48 34.42
CA SER A 371 9.24 -27.53 35.33
C SER A 371 9.75 -27.77 36.76
N THR A 372 9.88 -26.72 37.55
CA THR A 372 10.12 -26.79 39.00
C THR A 372 8.86 -27.15 39.81
N GLY A 373 7.82 -27.64 39.15
CA GLY A 373 6.67 -28.29 39.79
C GLY A 373 7.01 -29.74 40.13
N SER A 374 6.84 -30.12 41.39
CA SER A 374 6.75 -31.52 41.81
C SER A 374 5.51 -32.12 41.15
N GLY A 375 5.71 -33.02 40.19
CA GLY A 375 4.62 -33.44 39.31
C GLY A 375 3.60 -34.35 39.96
N ASP A 376 2.41 -34.36 39.37
CA ASP A 376 1.73 -35.60 39.02
C ASP A 376 1.57 -35.62 37.49
N ASP A 377 2.58 -36.23 36.80
CA ASP A 377 2.62 -36.41 35.35
C ASP A 377 1.24 -36.87 34.82
N TYR A 378 0.65 -36.12 33.87
CA TYR A 378 -0.46 -36.66 33.08
C TYR A 378 -0.02 -38.02 32.54
N PRO A 379 -0.80 -39.11 32.71
CA PRO A 379 -0.26 -40.47 32.64
C PRO A 379 0.37 -40.87 31.31
N ASN A 380 0.17 -40.07 30.24
CA ASN A 380 0.75 -40.19 28.90
C ASN A 380 0.99 -41.65 28.49
N PRO A 381 -0.06 -42.50 28.49
CA PRO A 381 0.09 -43.95 28.43
C PRO A 381 0.59 -44.49 27.09
N PHE A 382 0.83 -43.58 26.13
CA PHE A 382 1.32 -43.86 24.78
C PHE A 382 2.69 -43.19 24.51
N ASP A 383 3.36 -42.67 25.55
CA ASP A 383 4.69 -42.05 25.51
C ASP A 383 4.86 -40.98 24.42
N ILE A 384 3.87 -40.06 24.33
CA ILE A 384 3.92 -38.92 23.42
C ILE A 384 4.98 -37.93 23.88
N THR A 385 5.89 -37.57 22.96
CA THR A 385 7.01 -36.65 23.17
C THR A 385 6.92 -35.46 22.22
N THR A 386 7.80 -34.47 22.38
CA THR A 386 7.93 -33.37 21.41
C THR A 386 8.17 -33.84 19.97
N SER A 387 8.85 -34.98 19.78
CA SER A 387 9.15 -35.57 18.46
C SER A 387 7.91 -36.02 17.68
N ASN A 388 6.79 -36.28 18.35
CA ASN A 388 5.54 -36.63 17.66
C ASN A 388 4.93 -35.39 16.97
N PHE A 389 5.05 -34.22 17.60
CA PHE A 389 4.48 -32.96 17.12
C PHE A 389 5.31 -32.27 16.01
N THR A 390 6.62 -32.50 15.92
CA THR A 390 7.48 -31.88 14.89
C THR A 390 7.04 -32.19 13.45
N SER A 391 6.40 -33.35 13.23
CA SER A 391 5.87 -33.73 11.92
C SER A 391 4.73 -32.81 11.42
N ILE A 392 4.03 -32.11 12.32
CA ILE A 392 2.88 -31.25 11.98
C ILE A 392 3.33 -30.08 11.10
N GLU A 393 4.48 -29.48 11.40
CA GLU A 393 5.03 -28.34 10.65
C GLU A 393 5.16 -28.69 9.17
N VAL A 394 5.92 -29.74 8.85
CA VAL A 394 6.20 -30.18 7.47
C VAL A 394 4.91 -30.63 6.77
N LEU A 395 4.00 -31.31 7.47
CA LEU A 395 2.71 -31.72 6.91
C LEU A 395 1.79 -30.53 6.59
N CYS A 396 1.91 -29.42 7.31
CA CYS A 396 1.18 -28.18 7.05
C CYS A 396 1.84 -27.33 5.94
N GLN A 397 3.17 -27.14 6.02
CA GLN A 397 3.94 -26.44 4.98
C GLN A 397 3.87 -27.16 3.64
N GLY A 398 3.63 -28.48 3.62
CA GLY A 398 3.42 -29.26 2.41
C GLY A 398 4.66 -29.37 1.51
N ALA A 399 5.80 -28.92 2.01
CA ALA A 399 7.15 -29.21 1.55
C ALA A 399 8.07 -29.16 2.78
N GLY A 400 9.07 -30.04 2.85
CA GLY A 400 10.13 -30.00 3.84
C GLY A 400 11.49 -29.72 3.19
N GLY A 401 12.54 -29.66 4.00
CA GLY A 401 13.90 -29.41 3.52
C GLY A 401 14.43 -30.45 2.51
N LEU A 402 13.85 -31.66 2.48
CA LEU A 402 14.20 -32.75 1.56
C LEU A 402 13.42 -32.72 0.21
N ASP A 403 12.44 -31.83 0.06
CA ASP A 403 11.71 -31.68 -1.22
C ASP A 403 12.51 -30.80 -2.20
N TYR A 404 12.30 -31.00 -3.51
CA TYR A 404 13.07 -30.31 -4.56
C TYR A 404 12.87 -28.77 -4.58
N ALA A 405 13.95 -28.05 -4.88
CA ALA A 405 13.95 -26.60 -5.06
C ALA A 405 13.40 -26.20 -6.44
N ASN A 406 12.07 -26.04 -6.53
CA ASN A 406 11.37 -25.72 -7.78
C ASN A 406 10.09 -24.88 -7.53
N ILE A 407 9.28 -24.68 -8.58
CA ILE A 407 8.06 -23.84 -8.54
C ILE A 407 6.85 -24.45 -7.79
N THR A 408 6.79 -25.78 -7.59
CA THR A 408 5.64 -26.42 -6.92
C THR A 408 5.69 -26.23 -5.41
N ASN A 409 6.89 -26.08 -4.86
CA ASN A 409 7.12 -25.92 -3.43
C ASN A 409 7.16 -24.42 -3.05
N ILE A 410 5.96 -23.89 -2.83
CA ILE A 410 5.75 -22.53 -2.32
C ILE A 410 6.20 -22.43 -0.85
N GLY A 411 6.72 -21.27 -0.46
CA GLY A 411 7.23 -20.99 0.89
C GLY A 411 6.10 -20.78 1.90
N VAL A 412 5.35 -21.85 2.19
CA VAL A 412 4.36 -21.87 3.28
C VAL A 412 5.09 -21.94 4.61
N VAL A 413 4.58 -21.20 5.59
CA VAL A 413 4.98 -21.26 6.99
C VAL A 413 3.71 -21.50 7.79
N CYS A 414 3.77 -22.40 8.77
CA CYS A 414 2.65 -22.67 9.66
C CYS A 414 3.06 -22.42 11.11
N GLY A 415 2.07 -22.28 11.98
CA GLY A 415 2.28 -22.22 13.42
C GLY A 415 0.96 -22.22 14.20
N MET A 416 1.09 -22.27 15.52
CA MET A 416 0.02 -22.02 16.46
C MET A 416 -0.06 -20.53 16.79
N ALA A 417 -1.26 -20.02 17.01
CA ALA A 417 -1.51 -18.70 17.55
C ALA A 417 -2.39 -18.80 18.81
N PHE A 418 -1.85 -18.31 19.92
CA PHE A 418 -2.53 -18.20 21.20
C PHE A 418 -3.10 -16.78 21.32
N GLY A 419 -4.43 -16.67 21.30
CA GLY A 419 -5.11 -15.38 21.32
C GLY A 419 -4.76 -14.54 22.55
N ALA A 420 -4.83 -13.22 22.41
CA ALA A 420 -4.69 -12.33 23.56
C ALA A 420 -5.84 -12.62 24.55
N ALA A 421 -5.49 -12.80 25.83
CA ALA A 421 -6.43 -13.24 26.83
C ALA A 421 -7.62 -12.28 26.97
N ARG A 422 -8.81 -12.85 27.20
CA ARG A 422 -10.06 -12.08 27.48
C ARG A 422 -10.71 -12.64 28.73
N ARG A 423 -11.56 -11.85 29.40
CA ARG A 423 -12.33 -12.35 30.55
C ARG A 423 -13.26 -13.48 30.10
N SER A 424 -13.54 -14.45 30.98
CA SER A 424 -14.41 -15.59 30.67
C SER A 424 -15.88 -15.19 30.39
N ASP A 425 -16.29 -13.96 30.70
CA ASP A 425 -17.58 -13.37 30.32
C ASP A 425 -17.60 -12.83 28.87
N GLY A 426 -16.49 -12.95 28.13
CA GLY A 426 -16.31 -12.46 26.76
C GLY A 426 -15.92 -10.99 26.65
N SER A 427 -15.93 -10.25 27.76
CA SER A 427 -15.56 -8.82 27.77
C SER A 427 -14.07 -8.60 27.51
N ARG A 428 -13.78 -7.46 26.86
CA ARG A 428 -12.41 -6.99 26.67
C ARG A 428 -12.02 -6.12 27.86
N SER A 429 -10.87 -6.41 28.47
CA SER A 429 -10.32 -5.62 29.56
C SER A 429 -8.81 -5.46 29.38
N LEU A 430 -8.33 -4.24 29.59
CA LEU A 430 -6.92 -3.91 29.76
C LEU A 430 -6.51 -3.87 31.24
N VAL A 431 -7.45 -4.12 32.15
CA VAL A 431 -7.25 -4.18 33.59
C VAL A 431 -7.33 -5.64 34.04
N PHE A 432 -6.22 -6.11 34.59
CA PHE A 432 -6.03 -7.47 35.08
C PHE A 432 -6.36 -7.56 36.56
N GLU A 433 -7.65 -7.67 36.88
CA GLU A 433 -8.12 -7.72 38.27
C GLU A 433 -7.71 -9.05 38.94
N PRO A 434 -7.07 -9.02 40.12
CA PRO A 434 -6.76 -10.22 40.89
C PRO A 434 -8.02 -11.05 41.19
N GLY A 435 -7.93 -12.37 41.03
CA GLY A 435 -9.05 -13.30 41.19
C GLY A 435 -10.02 -13.39 40.01
N SER A 436 -9.90 -12.53 38.98
CA SER A 436 -10.76 -12.63 37.78
C SER A 436 -10.37 -13.79 36.86
N THR A 437 -11.35 -14.35 36.14
CA THR A 437 -11.17 -15.50 35.24
C THR A 437 -11.06 -15.09 33.78
N TRP A 438 -10.16 -15.76 33.06
CA TRP A 438 -9.75 -15.44 31.70
C TRP A 438 -9.67 -16.68 30.82
N THR A 439 -9.71 -16.46 29.51
CA THR A 439 -9.64 -17.48 28.47
C THR A 439 -8.75 -17.02 27.32
N VAL A 440 -8.01 -17.97 26.74
CA VAL A 440 -7.14 -17.80 25.58
C VAL A 440 -7.57 -18.82 24.51
N PRO A 441 -8.10 -18.38 23.35
CA PRO A 441 -8.42 -19.28 22.24
C PRO A 441 -7.15 -19.70 21.50
N MET A 442 -7.17 -20.91 20.93
CA MET A 442 -6.03 -21.51 20.25
C MET A 442 -6.34 -21.78 18.79
N TYR A 443 -5.52 -21.22 17.89
CA TYR A 443 -5.66 -21.37 16.44
C TYR A 443 -4.44 -22.07 15.84
N SER A 444 -4.65 -22.88 14.81
CA SER A 444 -3.56 -23.30 13.91
C SER A 444 -3.66 -22.50 12.62
N CYS A 445 -2.54 -21.99 12.11
CA CYS A 445 -2.50 -21.10 10.95
C CYS A 445 -1.50 -21.60 9.90
N ALA A 446 -1.79 -21.27 8.64
CA ALA A 446 -0.91 -21.46 7.49
C ALA A 446 -0.82 -20.15 6.70
N SER A 447 0.40 -19.75 6.35
CA SER A 447 0.71 -18.49 5.68
C SER A 447 1.67 -18.67 4.52
N ALA A 448 1.54 -17.85 3.47
CA ALA A 448 2.59 -17.65 2.48
C ALA A 448 2.52 -16.23 1.91
N ALA A 449 3.54 -15.84 1.14
CA ALA A 449 3.58 -14.57 0.44
C ALA A 449 3.46 -14.76 -1.07
N ARG A 450 2.84 -13.80 -1.75
CA ARG A 450 2.84 -13.74 -3.23
C ARG A 450 3.42 -12.43 -3.74
N ALA A 451 4.17 -12.52 -4.83
CA ALA A 451 4.57 -11.38 -5.63
C ALA A 451 3.47 -11.03 -6.64
N VAL A 452 3.14 -9.75 -6.75
CA VAL A 452 2.06 -9.23 -7.61
C VAL A 452 2.42 -7.82 -8.09
N ILE A 453 1.95 -7.40 -9.25
CA ILE A 453 2.08 -6.02 -9.70
C ILE A 453 0.79 -5.26 -9.35
N LYS A 454 0.92 -4.16 -8.61
CA LYS A 454 -0.22 -3.29 -8.25
C LYS A 454 0.00 -1.88 -8.80
N THR A 455 -1.09 -1.24 -9.20
CA THR A 455 -1.10 0.17 -9.57
C THR A 455 -1.38 1.00 -8.31
N VAL A 456 -0.51 1.99 -8.05
CA VAL A 456 -0.62 2.90 -6.92
C VAL A 456 -0.89 4.31 -7.42
N ASP A 457 -1.91 4.96 -6.86
CA ASP A 457 -2.26 6.34 -7.19
C ASP A 457 -1.67 7.29 -6.16
N PHE A 458 -0.92 8.28 -6.63
CA PHE A 458 -0.24 9.28 -5.81
C PHE A 458 -0.89 10.65 -5.94
N ARG A 459 -0.76 11.44 -4.87
CA ARG A 459 -1.00 12.88 -4.86
C ARG A 459 0.15 13.57 -4.16
N PHE A 460 0.59 14.71 -4.69
CA PHE A 460 1.68 15.50 -4.12
C PHE A 460 1.33 16.98 -4.07
N ASN A 461 1.65 17.66 -2.96
CA ASN A 461 1.51 19.11 -2.81
C ASN A 461 2.82 19.85 -2.50
N GLY A 462 3.93 19.14 -2.27
CA GLY A 462 5.29 19.69 -2.19
C GLY A 462 5.62 20.65 -1.05
N THR A 463 4.79 20.74 0.00
CA THR A 463 5.01 21.65 1.15
C THR A 463 5.99 21.13 2.21
N ASP A 464 6.16 19.82 2.32
CA ASP A 464 6.96 19.14 3.35
C ASP A 464 7.56 17.83 2.82
N GLY A 465 8.54 17.93 1.90
CA GLY A 465 9.33 16.80 1.40
C GLY A 465 8.53 15.56 1.02
N LEU A 466 8.92 14.38 1.52
CA LEU A 466 8.20 13.12 1.32
C LEU A 466 6.84 13.07 2.06
N ASN A 467 6.66 13.80 3.16
CA ASN A 467 5.40 13.82 3.91
C ASN A 467 4.24 14.36 3.06
N SER A 468 4.56 15.28 2.15
CA SER A 468 3.65 15.82 1.13
C SER A 468 3.18 14.81 0.07
N LEU A 469 3.73 13.60 0.02
CA LEU A 469 3.26 12.52 -0.84
C LEU A 469 2.15 11.72 -0.14
N ALA A 470 0.93 11.78 -0.67
CA ALA A 470 -0.19 10.99 -0.20
C ALA A 470 -0.49 9.84 -1.17
N ILE A 471 -0.57 8.61 -0.65
CA ILE A 471 -1.04 7.44 -1.39
C ILE A 471 -2.57 7.43 -1.35
N ARG A 472 -3.20 7.60 -2.52
CA ARG A 472 -4.66 7.67 -2.67
C ARG A 472 -5.29 6.27 -2.70
N SER A 473 -4.72 5.38 -3.50
CA SER A 473 -5.21 4.00 -3.65
C SER A 473 -4.05 3.06 -3.98
N ILE A 474 -4.21 1.80 -3.60
CA ILE A 474 -3.39 0.67 -4.03
C ILE A 474 -4.40 -0.35 -4.58
N ARG A 475 -4.23 -0.78 -5.82
CA ARG A 475 -5.18 -1.66 -6.52
C ARG A 475 -4.44 -2.65 -7.41
N ASP A 476 -4.95 -3.88 -7.44
CA ASP A 476 -4.37 -4.93 -8.27
C ASP A 476 -4.40 -4.52 -9.75
N LYS A 477 -3.30 -4.73 -10.47
CA LYS A 477 -3.21 -4.31 -11.86
C LYS A 477 -4.17 -5.13 -12.72
N THR A 478 -4.98 -4.46 -13.53
CA THR A 478 -5.85 -5.11 -14.51
C THR A 478 -5.13 -5.28 -15.84
N TYR A 479 -5.34 -6.44 -16.48
CA TYR A 479 -4.70 -6.81 -17.75
C TYR A 479 -5.78 -7.03 -18.80
N ALA A 480 -5.56 -6.52 -20.02
CA ALA A 480 -6.57 -6.62 -21.08
C ALA A 480 -6.68 -8.05 -21.65
N ARG A 481 -5.58 -8.81 -21.64
CA ARG A 481 -5.48 -10.20 -22.12
C ARG A 481 -4.53 -11.00 -21.23
N ASP A 482 -4.63 -12.32 -21.23
CA ASP A 482 -3.71 -13.20 -20.50
C ASP A 482 -2.25 -13.03 -20.94
N THR A 483 -2.00 -12.69 -22.21
CA THR A 483 -0.65 -12.39 -22.73
C THR A 483 -0.04 -11.11 -22.15
N ASP A 484 -0.87 -10.20 -21.62
CA ASP A 484 -0.42 -8.91 -21.09
C ASP A 484 -0.04 -9.01 -19.60
N LYS A 485 -0.35 -10.15 -18.95
CA LYS A 485 0.06 -10.49 -17.58
C LYS A 485 1.59 -10.62 -17.47
N PRO A 486 2.17 -10.50 -16.26
CA PRO A 486 3.57 -10.81 -16.07
C PRO A 486 3.86 -12.29 -16.28
N LEU A 487 5.01 -12.57 -16.93
CA LEU A 487 5.59 -13.89 -17.03
C LEU A 487 6.58 -14.05 -15.87
N TRP A 488 6.19 -14.84 -14.88
CA TRP A 488 7.03 -15.18 -13.74
C TRP A 488 7.95 -16.35 -14.10
N GLY A 489 9.22 -16.27 -13.68
CA GLY A 489 10.16 -17.38 -13.71
C GLY A 489 10.55 -17.78 -12.30
N VAL A 490 10.65 -19.09 -12.07
CA VAL A 490 11.23 -19.70 -10.86
C VAL A 490 12.29 -20.70 -11.29
N GLU A 491 13.47 -20.60 -10.70
CA GLU A 491 14.59 -21.51 -10.92
C GLU A 491 14.16 -22.97 -10.69
N ARG A 492 14.58 -23.87 -11.57
CA ARG A 492 14.42 -25.31 -11.37
C ARG A 492 15.78 -25.91 -11.03
N SER A 493 15.86 -26.56 -9.87
CA SER A 493 17.02 -27.35 -9.48
C SER A 493 16.61 -28.80 -9.21
N GLU A 494 17.55 -29.72 -9.41
CA GLU A 494 17.48 -31.10 -8.91
C GLU A 494 17.95 -31.19 -7.44
N GLU A 495 18.44 -30.08 -6.86
CA GLU A 495 18.76 -29.96 -5.44
C GLU A 495 17.51 -29.80 -4.57
N ILE A 496 17.66 -30.10 -3.27
CA ILE A 496 16.62 -29.99 -2.26
C ILE A 496 16.56 -28.60 -1.59
N LEU A 497 15.42 -28.24 -0.99
CA LEU A 497 15.18 -26.93 -0.37
C LEU A 497 16.08 -26.59 0.82
N ASP A 498 16.59 -27.60 1.54
CA ASP A 498 17.62 -27.42 2.57
C ASP A 498 18.96 -26.94 1.98
N GLU A 499 19.28 -27.33 0.76
CA GLU A 499 20.53 -26.98 0.09
C GLU A 499 20.35 -25.70 -0.74
N VAL A 500 19.35 -25.64 -1.63
CA VAL A 500 19.11 -24.49 -2.52
C VAL A 500 17.72 -23.87 -2.29
N LEU A 501 17.63 -22.55 -2.13
CA LEU A 501 16.36 -21.82 -2.25
C LEU A 501 16.22 -21.26 -3.67
N PRO A 502 15.10 -21.46 -4.39
CA PRO A 502 14.95 -21.03 -5.77
C PRO A 502 15.00 -19.52 -5.95
N LEU A 503 15.70 -19.05 -6.99
CA LEU A 503 15.49 -17.70 -7.51
C LEU A 503 14.10 -17.57 -8.15
N TRP A 504 13.53 -16.37 -8.08
CA TRP A 504 12.29 -16.01 -8.77
C TRP A 504 12.40 -14.61 -9.39
N GLY A 505 11.55 -14.30 -10.36
CA GLY A 505 11.56 -12.97 -10.98
C GLY A 505 10.66 -12.85 -12.20
N LEU A 506 10.84 -11.75 -12.94
CA LEU A 506 10.08 -11.42 -14.13
C LEU A 506 10.94 -11.73 -15.37
N VAL A 507 10.49 -12.67 -16.19
CA VAL A 507 11.26 -13.21 -17.31
C VAL A 507 10.61 -12.87 -18.65
N SER A 508 11.39 -12.81 -19.72
CA SER A 508 10.88 -12.63 -21.08
C SER A 508 10.45 -13.98 -21.70
N ASP A 509 9.57 -13.92 -22.71
CA ASP A 509 9.11 -15.10 -23.47
C ASP A 509 10.23 -15.98 -24.02
N GLN A 510 11.42 -15.40 -24.27
CA GLN A 510 12.61 -16.10 -24.76
C GLN A 510 13.12 -17.17 -23.79
N ASN A 511 12.70 -17.14 -22.52
CA ASN A 511 13.07 -18.13 -21.50
C ASN A 511 12.03 -19.26 -21.35
N LYS A 512 10.92 -19.24 -22.10
CA LYS A 512 9.94 -20.32 -22.11
C LYS A 512 10.58 -21.60 -22.69
N GLY A 513 10.36 -22.73 -22.03
CA GLY A 513 10.86 -24.04 -22.49
C GLY A 513 12.34 -24.34 -22.15
N ARG A 514 12.99 -23.54 -21.31
CA ARG A 514 14.29 -23.89 -20.71
C ARG A 514 14.11 -24.96 -19.63
N ASP A 515 15.04 -25.92 -19.56
CA ASP A 515 15.00 -26.99 -18.55
C ASP A 515 15.32 -26.50 -17.13
N ASP A 516 16.16 -25.46 -17.01
CA ASP A 516 16.61 -24.86 -15.74
C ASP A 516 15.63 -23.81 -15.16
N LEU A 517 14.49 -23.59 -15.81
CA LEU A 517 13.53 -22.56 -15.43
C LEU A 517 12.08 -23.02 -15.59
N SER A 518 11.30 -22.89 -14.52
CA SER A 518 9.84 -23.04 -14.57
C SER A 518 9.20 -21.67 -14.78
N VAL A 519 8.23 -21.58 -15.70
CA VAL A 519 7.61 -20.30 -16.10
C VAL A 519 6.09 -20.32 -15.92
N LEU A 520 5.52 -19.20 -15.45
CA LEU A 520 4.10 -19.06 -15.13
C LEU A 520 3.58 -17.69 -15.59
N GLN A 521 2.64 -17.69 -16.55
CA GLN A 521 1.95 -16.49 -17.02
C GLN A 521 0.73 -16.23 -16.14
N LYS A 522 0.82 -15.33 -15.15
CA LYS A 522 -0.24 -15.11 -14.15
C LYS A 522 -0.13 -13.73 -13.50
N GLU A 523 -1.22 -13.20 -12.97
CA GLU A 523 -1.27 -11.92 -12.26
C GLU A 523 -0.32 -11.86 -11.05
N TYR A 524 -0.07 -13.01 -10.42
CA TYR A 524 0.79 -13.17 -9.25
C TYR A 524 1.54 -14.50 -9.26
N LEU A 525 2.62 -14.57 -8.48
CA LEU A 525 3.41 -15.77 -8.18
C LEU A 525 3.37 -16.04 -6.68
N TRP A 526 2.98 -17.23 -6.23
CA TRP A 526 3.24 -17.65 -4.85
C TRP A 526 4.75 -17.90 -4.71
N LEU A 527 5.38 -17.21 -3.77
CA LEU A 527 6.84 -17.20 -3.69
C LEU A 527 7.37 -18.57 -3.24
N PRO A 528 8.39 -19.13 -3.93
CA PRO A 528 9.04 -20.37 -3.50
C PRO A 528 9.84 -20.14 -2.21
N GLY A 529 10.10 -21.21 -1.47
CA GLY A 529 10.96 -21.14 -0.27
C GLY A 529 10.71 -22.27 0.70
N TYR A 530 11.44 -22.23 1.82
CA TYR A 530 11.29 -23.16 2.94
C TYR A 530 11.65 -22.46 4.25
N ALA A 531 10.90 -22.73 5.31
CA ALA A 531 10.97 -22.02 6.60
C ALA A 531 11.52 -22.87 7.76
N GLY A 532 12.17 -24.00 7.47
CA GLY A 532 12.84 -24.85 8.46
C GLY A 532 14.37 -24.88 8.36
N ARG A 533 15.00 -23.79 7.89
CA ARG A 533 16.47 -23.59 7.96
C ARG A 533 16.84 -23.01 9.33
N PHE A 534 18.01 -23.38 9.86
CA PHE A 534 18.43 -23.00 11.22
C PHE A 534 18.56 -21.48 11.43
N GLY A 535 17.87 -20.97 12.46
CA GLY A 535 17.97 -19.60 12.96
C GLY A 535 16.68 -18.78 12.76
N THR A 536 16.18 -18.14 13.82
CA THR A 536 14.96 -17.31 13.82
C THR A 536 15.18 -15.87 13.32
N SER A 537 16.23 -15.64 12.54
CA SER A 537 16.54 -14.29 12.05
C SER A 537 15.60 -13.90 10.90
N PRO A 538 15.03 -12.68 10.89
CA PRO A 538 14.23 -12.22 9.74
C PRO A 538 15.05 -12.02 8.44
N VAL A 539 16.38 -12.18 8.51
CA VAL A 539 17.32 -11.94 7.40
C VAL A 539 18.20 -13.16 7.14
N GLY A 540 18.59 -13.34 5.88
CA GLY A 540 19.48 -14.42 5.43
C GLY A 540 20.97 -14.05 5.50
N TYR A 541 21.84 -15.07 5.56
CA TYR A 541 23.30 -14.88 5.48
C TYR A 541 23.72 -14.21 4.16
N SER A 542 23.16 -14.69 3.06
CA SER A 542 23.34 -14.11 1.72
C SER A 542 22.81 -12.67 1.66
N ASN A 543 23.55 -11.77 1.02
CA ASN A 543 22.96 -10.52 0.53
C ASN A 543 22.16 -10.81 -0.75
N LEU A 544 20.97 -11.37 -0.56
CA LEU A 544 19.96 -11.60 -1.59
C LEU A 544 18.56 -11.65 -0.96
N PRO A 545 18.07 -10.52 -0.42
CA PRO A 545 16.86 -10.47 0.41
C PRO A 545 15.63 -11.06 -0.24
N GLY A 546 15.44 -10.85 -1.54
CA GLY A 546 14.28 -11.34 -2.28
C GLY A 546 14.05 -12.85 -2.23
N MET A 547 15.05 -13.66 -1.84
CA MET A 547 14.87 -15.11 -1.57
C MET A 547 14.47 -15.45 -0.13
N TYR A 548 14.69 -14.56 0.85
CA TYR A 548 14.61 -14.90 2.28
C TYR A 548 13.57 -14.08 3.06
N PHE A 549 13.36 -12.81 2.72
CA PHE A 549 12.59 -11.90 3.59
C PHE A 549 11.14 -12.34 3.80
N HIS A 550 10.54 -13.02 2.81
CA HIS A 550 9.15 -13.43 2.85
C HIS A 550 8.91 -14.62 3.79
N THR A 551 9.78 -15.65 3.77
CA THR A 551 9.71 -16.77 4.72
C THR A 551 10.25 -16.36 6.09
N GLY A 552 11.36 -15.62 6.15
CA GLY A 552 11.93 -15.09 7.39
C GLY A 552 10.95 -14.20 8.17
N GLY A 553 10.23 -13.32 7.47
CA GLY A 553 9.17 -12.50 8.08
C GLY A 553 8.04 -13.33 8.69
N PHE A 554 7.71 -14.51 8.13
CA PHE A 554 6.72 -15.41 8.73
C PHE A 554 7.31 -16.25 9.86
N GLN A 555 8.56 -16.68 9.79
CA GLN A 555 9.24 -17.31 10.93
C GLN A 555 9.19 -16.37 12.15
N THR A 556 9.46 -15.08 11.97
CA THR A 556 9.31 -14.08 13.05
C THR A 556 7.84 -13.86 13.47
N ALA A 557 6.88 -13.85 12.54
CA ALA A 557 5.45 -13.73 12.88
C ALA A 557 4.89 -14.97 13.61
N TYR A 558 5.57 -16.12 13.52
CA TYR A 558 5.30 -17.34 14.27
C TYR A 558 6.28 -17.60 15.45
N ASP A 559 7.09 -16.60 15.82
CA ASP A 559 8.00 -16.59 16.99
C ASP A 559 7.71 -15.37 17.88
N ILE A 560 6.43 -15.02 18.05
CA ILE A 560 5.99 -13.97 18.98
C ILE A 560 6.00 -14.58 20.38
N SER A 561 7.17 -14.53 20.99
CA SER A 561 7.46 -15.13 22.30
C SER A 561 7.67 -14.08 23.40
N THR A 562 7.95 -14.53 24.62
CA THR A 562 8.27 -13.64 25.75
C THR A 562 9.66 -13.00 25.64
N SER A 563 10.49 -13.44 24.69
CA SER A 563 11.86 -12.99 24.48
C SER A 563 12.13 -12.87 22.97
N PRO A 564 11.68 -11.78 22.31
CA PRO A 564 11.81 -11.61 20.86
C PRO A 564 13.25 -11.78 20.36
N PRO A 565 13.45 -12.29 19.12
CA PRO A 565 14.78 -12.38 18.51
C PRO A 565 15.53 -11.05 18.51
N SER A 566 16.86 -11.10 18.59
CA SER A 566 17.70 -9.90 18.69
C SER A 566 17.43 -8.91 17.55
N GLY A 567 17.11 -7.67 17.91
CA GLY A 567 16.78 -6.59 16.97
C GLY A 567 15.31 -6.49 16.55
N VAL A 568 14.47 -7.46 16.92
CA VAL A 568 13.01 -7.49 16.67
C VAL A 568 12.27 -6.77 17.80
N SER A 569 11.20 -6.04 17.48
CA SER A 569 10.32 -5.42 18.48
C SER A 569 9.35 -6.43 19.12
N ASP A 570 8.86 -6.08 20.31
CA ASP A 570 7.78 -6.84 20.95
C ASP A 570 6.47 -6.70 20.16
N TYR A 571 6.05 -7.79 19.52
CA TYR A 571 4.73 -7.91 18.88
C TYR A 571 3.70 -8.61 19.77
N SER A 572 4.05 -9.07 20.97
CA SER A 572 3.11 -9.75 21.89
C SER A 572 2.12 -8.78 22.52
N GLY A 573 2.51 -7.49 22.62
CA GLY A 573 1.76 -6.43 23.29
C GLY A 573 2.18 -6.19 24.75
N ALA A 574 3.08 -7.01 25.30
CA ALA A 574 3.59 -6.88 26.68
C ALA A 574 4.15 -5.47 26.97
N THR A 575 4.87 -4.87 26.03
CA THR A 575 5.43 -3.51 26.15
C THR A 575 4.62 -2.45 25.41
N ASN A 576 3.47 -2.81 24.82
CA ASN A 576 2.63 -1.88 24.05
C ASN A 576 1.14 -2.21 24.22
N LEU A 577 0.50 -1.54 25.18
CA LEU A 577 -0.90 -1.77 25.53
C LEU A 577 -1.89 -1.48 24.38
N ALA A 578 -1.56 -0.56 23.47
CA ALA A 578 -2.38 -0.31 22.28
C ALA A 578 -2.33 -1.49 21.29
N MET A 579 -1.17 -2.13 21.17
CA MET A 579 -1.01 -3.36 20.40
C MET A 579 -1.75 -4.53 21.06
N TYR A 580 -1.60 -4.73 22.38
CA TYR A 580 -2.34 -5.75 23.12
C TYR A 580 -3.87 -5.59 22.97
N SER A 581 -4.38 -4.36 23.08
CA SER A 581 -5.81 -4.04 22.86
C SER A 581 -6.28 -4.40 21.44
N LYS A 582 -5.47 -4.10 20.41
CA LYS A 582 -5.74 -4.46 19.02
C LYS A 582 -5.72 -5.99 18.82
N TRP A 583 -4.85 -6.70 19.51
CA TRP A 583 -4.81 -8.16 19.48
C TRP A 583 -6.00 -8.80 20.21
N GLN A 584 -6.46 -8.27 21.35
CA GLN A 584 -7.71 -8.75 22.00
C GLN A 584 -8.94 -8.64 21.09
N GLU A 585 -8.98 -7.65 20.20
CA GLU A 585 -10.02 -7.53 19.17
C GLU A 585 -9.83 -8.55 18.05
N LEU A 586 -8.62 -8.59 17.46
CA LEU A 586 -8.36 -9.42 16.28
C LEU A 586 -8.27 -10.92 16.60
N SER A 587 -7.88 -11.33 17.80
CA SER A 587 -7.78 -12.74 18.18
C SER A 587 -9.09 -13.34 18.73
N GLU A 588 -10.24 -12.69 18.49
CA GLU A 588 -11.56 -13.24 18.85
C GLU A 588 -11.96 -14.43 17.97
N LYS A 589 -11.50 -14.44 16.70
CA LYS A 589 -11.93 -15.38 15.67
C LYS A 589 -10.75 -15.72 14.76
N ALA A 590 -10.72 -16.94 14.25
CA ALA A 590 -9.62 -17.41 13.42
C ALA A 590 -9.36 -16.51 12.18
N ASN A 591 -10.42 -16.04 11.50
CA ASN A 591 -10.28 -15.17 10.33
C ASN A 591 -9.68 -13.79 10.66
N THR A 592 -9.92 -13.24 11.85
CA THR A 592 -9.31 -11.99 12.30
C THR A 592 -7.92 -12.22 12.90
N THR A 593 -7.65 -13.39 13.50
CA THR A 593 -6.31 -13.80 13.97
C THR A 593 -5.32 -13.85 12.81
N ALA A 594 -5.73 -14.33 11.64
CA ALA A 594 -4.92 -14.31 10.42
C ALA A 594 -4.42 -12.90 10.05
N ARG A 595 -5.20 -11.85 10.37
CA ARG A 595 -4.81 -10.45 10.15
C ARG A 595 -3.68 -10.01 11.10
N ILE A 596 -3.57 -10.60 12.29
CA ILE A 596 -2.45 -10.35 13.22
C ILE A 596 -1.14 -10.77 12.56
N ILE A 597 -1.09 -12.03 12.07
CA ILE A 597 0.08 -12.60 11.39
C ILE A 597 0.47 -11.76 10.17
N ASN A 598 -0.50 -11.38 9.34
CA ASN A 598 -0.27 -10.52 8.18
C ASN A 598 0.31 -9.13 8.56
N LEU A 599 -0.18 -8.51 9.63
CA LEU A 599 0.29 -7.20 10.08
C LEU A 599 1.70 -7.26 10.67
N VAL A 600 2.01 -8.29 11.48
CA VAL A 600 3.36 -8.51 12.02
C VAL A 600 4.35 -8.82 10.90
N TRP A 601 3.99 -9.71 9.96
CA TRP A 601 4.81 -9.97 8.76
C TRP A 601 5.11 -8.68 7.99
N THR A 602 4.11 -7.82 7.81
CA THR A 602 4.24 -6.58 7.04
C THR A 602 5.20 -5.60 7.70
N ASP A 603 5.15 -5.49 9.03
CA ASP A 603 6.05 -4.65 9.82
C ASP A 603 7.49 -5.17 9.79
N VAL A 604 7.67 -6.47 10.04
CA VAL A 604 8.98 -7.15 9.96
C VAL A 604 9.57 -7.01 8.56
N ALA A 605 8.79 -7.23 7.50
CA ALA A 605 9.25 -7.07 6.12
C ALA A 605 9.63 -5.60 5.81
N ALA A 606 8.85 -4.61 6.27
CA ALA A 606 9.16 -3.20 6.07
C ALA A 606 10.48 -2.78 6.75
N ASN A 607 10.79 -3.36 7.91
CA ASN A 607 12.04 -3.16 8.63
C ASN A 607 13.22 -3.98 8.03
N ALA A 608 12.96 -5.14 7.45
CA ALA A 608 13.99 -6.01 6.87
C ALA A 608 14.54 -5.50 5.53
N VAL A 609 13.67 -5.02 4.62
CA VAL A 609 14.05 -4.72 3.22
C VAL A 609 13.78 -3.29 2.78
N VAL A 610 14.40 -2.89 1.67
CA VAL A 610 14.25 -1.60 1.00
C VAL A 610 14.21 -1.81 -0.52
N GLY A 611 13.34 -1.08 -1.24
CA GLY A 611 13.31 -1.05 -2.70
C GLY A 611 14.20 0.06 -3.25
N THR A 612 15.13 -0.26 -4.15
CA THR A 612 16.10 0.71 -4.69
C THR A 612 15.72 1.32 -6.04
N LYS A 613 14.70 0.76 -6.72
CA LYS A 613 14.23 1.23 -8.02
C LYS A 613 13.11 2.26 -7.92
N GLY A 614 13.17 3.26 -8.81
CA GLY A 614 12.13 4.26 -9.04
C GLY A 614 12.25 4.82 -10.46
N TRP A 615 11.70 6.01 -10.72
CA TRP A 615 11.90 6.67 -12.03
C TRP A 615 13.38 6.96 -12.34
N PHE A 616 14.18 7.16 -11.28
CA PHE A 616 15.65 7.22 -11.25
C PHE A 616 16.23 6.00 -10.58
N SER A 617 16.06 4.83 -11.19
CA SER A 617 17.08 3.81 -10.96
C SER A 617 18.38 4.39 -11.51
N GLN A 618 19.38 4.64 -10.65
CA GLN A 618 20.74 4.73 -11.16
C GLN A 618 21.01 3.40 -11.84
N ASP A 619 21.22 3.41 -13.15
CA ASP A 619 21.92 2.31 -13.79
C ASP A 619 23.29 2.25 -13.12
N ARG A 620 23.44 1.36 -12.12
CA ARG A 620 24.75 0.85 -11.74
C ARG A 620 25.27 0.20 -13.01
N LYS A 621 26.07 0.97 -13.77
CA LYS A 621 26.69 0.54 -15.02
C LYS A 621 27.19 -0.88 -14.81
N SER A 622 26.79 -1.77 -15.71
CA SER A 622 27.10 -3.20 -15.72
C SER A 622 28.44 -3.50 -15.05
N ILE A 623 28.47 -4.52 -14.17
CA ILE A 623 29.61 -4.90 -13.33
C ILE A 623 30.77 -5.45 -14.20
N VAL A 624 31.36 -4.58 -15.03
CA VAL A 624 32.44 -4.82 -15.99
C VAL A 624 33.21 -3.51 -16.22
N LYS A 625 33.92 -3.03 -15.19
CA LYS A 625 35.33 -2.62 -15.30
C LYS A 625 35.90 -2.21 -13.95
N ARG A 626 37.07 -2.76 -13.65
CA ARG A 626 37.89 -2.47 -12.46
C ARG A 626 39.01 -1.52 -12.87
N GLY A 627 39.27 -0.49 -12.06
CA GLY A 627 40.39 0.44 -12.26
C GLY A 627 39.99 1.77 -12.89
N ASP A 628 39.50 2.71 -12.08
CA ASP A 628 40.33 3.86 -11.70
C ASP A 628 39.75 4.61 -10.50
N GLN A 629 40.58 5.43 -9.84
CA GLN A 629 40.19 6.24 -8.69
C GLN A 629 39.39 7.49 -9.11
N SER A 630 38.07 7.50 -8.89
CA SER A 630 37.41 8.72 -8.40
C SER A 630 36.14 8.40 -7.62
N SER A 631 36.09 8.84 -6.36
CA SER A 631 34.85 8.92 -5.58
C SER A 631 34.04 10.12 -6.08
N THR A 632 33.39 9.97 -7.23
CA THR A 632 32.56 11.02 -7.81
C THR A 632 31.23 11.08 -7.06
N ARG A 633 30.81 12.28 -6.65
CA ARG A 633 29.45 12.54 -6.15
C ARG A 633 28.40 12.07 -7.18
N PRO A 634 27.15 11.78 -6.76
CA PRO A 634 26.04 11.64 -7.70
C PRO A 634 25.95 12.89 -8.58
N GLU A 635 25.80 12.72 -9.89
CA GLU A 635 25.49 13.83 -10.79
C GLU A 635 24.00 14.19 -10.64
N ASP A 636 23.71 15.38 -10.09
CA ASP A 636 22.37 15.87 -9.73
C ASP A 636 21.41 16.14 -10.93
N ASN A 637 21.78 15.80 -12.16
CA ASN A 637 21.14 16.34 -13.38
C ASN A 637 20.33 15.35 -14.25
N ASN A 638 20.21 14.07 -13.86
CA ASN A 638 19.36 13.13 -14.61
C ASN A 638 17.88 13.29 -14.21
N LEU A 639 17.28 14.42 -14.56
CA LEU A 639 15.82 14.63 -14.46
C LEU A 639 15.11 13.81 -15.55
N ARG A 640 14.01 13.16 -15.18
CA ARG A 640 13.19 12.33 -16.06
C ARG A 640 11.79 12.89 -16.03
N GLU A 641 11.31 13.20 -17.22
CA GLU A 641 9.97 13.68 -17.46
C GLU A 641 8.97 12.52 -17.27
N VAL A 642 8.04 12.70 -16.34
CA VAL A 642 6.97 11.75 -16.02
C VAL A 642 5.63 12.43 -16.32
N PRO A 643 4.68 11.75 -17.00
CA PRO A 643 3.36 12.30 -17.25
C PRO A 643 2.56 12.40 -15.95
N VAL A 644 2.15 13.62 -15.60
CA VAL A 644 1.46 13.95 -14.34
C VAL A 644 0.25 14.84 -14.61
N VAL A 645 -0.84 14.62 -13.88
CA VAL A 645 -2.02 15.49 -13.90
C VAL A 645 -1.81 16.64 -12.91
N ILE A 646 -1.55 17.83 -13.44
CA ILE A 646 -1.43 19.05 -12.63
C ILE A 646 -2.80 19.56 -12.24
N PHE A 647 -2.90 20.13 -11.03
CA PHE A 647 -4.10 20.84 -10.61
C PHE A 647 -4.05 22.31 -11.00
N ARG A 648 -5.15 22.82 -11.55
CA ARG A 648 -5.30 24.23 -11.95
C ARG A 648 -6.47 24.87 -11.23
N ARG A 649 -6.32 26.13 -10.84
CA ARG A 649 -7.42 26.98 -10.38
C ARG A 649 -8.24 27.38 -11.61
N VAL A 650 -9.50 26.97 -11.64
CA VAL A 650 -10.45 27.28 -12.71
C VAL A 650 -11.69 27.90 -12.08
N VAL A 651 -12.12 29.04 -12.61
CA VAL A 651 -13.40 29.65 -12.22
C VAL A 651 -14.53 28.84 -12.85
N LYS A 652 -15.38 28.25 -12.01
CA LYS A 652 -16.57 27.50 -12.43
C LYS A 652 -17.84 28.30 -12.16
N TYR A 653 -18.89 27.99 -12.91
CA TYR A 653 -20.20 28.62 -12.76
C TYR A 653 -21.25 27.60 -12.29
N ASN A 654 -21.98 27.90 -11.23
CA ASN A 654 -23.10 27.09 -10.76
C ASN A 654 -24.38 27.51 -11.49
N LEU A 655 -24.83 26.67 -12.44
CA LEU A 655 -25.98 26.94 -13.33
C LEU A 655 -27.29 27.31 -12.60
N LYS A 656 -27.47 26.94 -11.32
CA LYS A 656 -28.63 27.36 -10.52
C LYS A 656 -28.77 28.89 -10.42
N PHE A 657 -27.65 29.62 -10.47
CA PHE A 657 -27.62 31.08 -10.42
C PHE A 657 -27.86 31.74 -11.79
N ALA A 658 -27.78 30.99 -12.90
CA ALA A 658 -28.09 31.51 -14.25
C ALA A 658 -29.61 31.61 -14.52
N ILE A 659 -30.45 30.93 -13.72
CA ILE A 659 -31.90 30.83 -13.96
C ILE A 659 -32.57 32.21 -14.19
N PRO A 660 -32.32 33.25 -13.38
CA PRO A 660 -32.95 34.56 -13.59
C PRO A 660 -32.51 35.25 -14.89
N ALA A 661 -31.27 35.08 -15.33
CA ALA A 661 -30.79 35.65 -16.60
C ALA A 661 -31.33 34.89 -17.82
N ILE A 662 -31.49 33.57 -17.72
CA ILE A 662 -32.16 32.77 -18.75
C ILE A 662 -33.62 33.23 -18.89
N LEU A 663 -34.32 33.45 -17.78
CA LEU A 663 -35.68 34.01 -17.79
C LEU A 663 -35.71 35.43 -18.38
N ALA A 664 -34.78 36.31 -18.01
CA ALA A 664 -34.65 37.65 -18.60
C ALA A 664 -34.48 37.58 -20.12
N LEU A 665 -33.61 36.69 -20.62
CA LEU A 665 -33.36 36.49 -22.05
C LEU A 665 -34.59 35.95 -22.79
N VAL A 666 -35.33 35.01 -22.19
CA VAL A 666 -36.60 34.54 -22.76
C VAL A 666 -37.61 35.68 -22.87
N PHE A 667 -37.77 36.50 -21.83
CA PHE A 667 -38.70 37.62 -21.88
C PHE A 667 -38.30 38.72 -22.87
N THR A 668 -37.00 39.04 -23.01
CA THR A 668 -36.56 40.03 -24.01
C THR A 668 -36.75 39.52 -25.44
N VAL A 669 -36.53 38.23 -25.70
CA VAL A 669 -36.84 37.59 -27.00
C VAL A 669 -38.34 37.62 -27.31
N VAL A 670 -39.21 37.35 -26.32
CA VAL A 670 -40.67 37.48 -26.47
C VAL A 670 -41.10 38.91 -26.77
N ILE A 671 -40.53 39.92 -26.11
CA ILE A 671 -40.84 41.34 -26.39
C ILE A 671 -40.31 41.77 -27.76
N ALA A 672 -39.09 41.35 -28.14
CA ALA A 672 -38.49 41.67 -29.44
C ALA A 672 -39.28 41.05 -30.61
N SER A 673 -39.71 39.79 -30.47
CA SER A 673 -40.56 39.13 -31.46
C SER A 673 -41.96 39.75 -31.55
N ALA A 674 -42.60 40.07 -30.43
CA ALA A 674 -43.89 40.76 -30.41
C ALA A 674 -43.83 42.16 -31.06
N THR A 675 -42.78 42.94 -30.79
CA THR A 675 -42.58 44.26 -31.42
C THR A 675 -42.25 44.15 -32.91
N CYS A 676 -41.52 43.12 -33.34
CA CYS A 676 -41.27 42.85 -34.76
C CYS A 676 -42.54 42.44 -35.51
N LEU A 677 -43.43 41.64 -34.89
CA LEU A 677 -44.73 41.29 -35.47
C LEU A 677 -45.67 42.52 -35.59
N LEU A 678 -45.63 43.43 -34.62
CA LEU A 678 -46.46 44.64 -34.62
C LEU A 678 -46.00 45.69 -35.64
N SER A 679 -44.69 45.83 -35.87
CA SER A 679 -44.15 46.75 -36.89
C SER A 679 -44.40 46.29 -38.32
N VAL A 680 -44.62 44.98 -38.54
CA VAL A 680 -45.10 44.43 -39.82
C VAL A 680 -46.62 44.61 -40.01
N GLY A 681 -47.39 44.69 -38.92
CA GLY A 681 -48.86 44.83 -38.96
C GLY A 681 -49.40 46.21 -39.35
N PHE A 682 -48.65 47.29 -39.12
CA PHE A 682 -49.08 48.66 -39.46
C PHE A 682 -48.56 49.11 -40.84
N LYS A 683 -49.22 48.70 -41.93
CA LYS A 683 -48.91 49.20 -43.27
C LYS A 683 -50.12 49.32 -44.20
N ARG A 684 -50.85 50.44 -44.12
CA ARG A 684 -51.51 51.23 -45.21
C ARG A 684 -52.68 52.07 -44.69
N ILE A 685 -52.48 53.38 -44.60
CA ILE A 685 -53.42 54.37 -45.15
C ILE A 685 -52.56 55.36 -45.93
N ALA A 686 -52.83 55.52 -47.23
CA ALA A 686 -52.19 56.50 -48.09
C ALA A 686 -53.29 57.45 -48.60
N VAL A 687 -52.95 58.71 -48.79
CA VAL A 687 -53.81 59.72 -49.41
C VAL A 687 -52.98 60.41 -50.50
N ASP A 688 -53.47 60.34 -51.74
CA ASP A 688 -52.78 60.85 -52.92
C ASP A 688 -52.91 62.37 -53.09
N GLY A 689 -51.88 62.99 -53.71
CA GLY A 689 -51.86 64.39 -54.13
C GLY A 689 -50.79 64.60 -55.23
N PRO A 690 -51.06 65.37 -56.30
CA PRO A 690 -50.40 65.13 -57.59
C PRO A 690 -49.13 65.97 -57.88
N VAL A 691 -48.36 65.49 -58.86
CA VAL A 691 -47.17 66.14 -59.45
C VAL A 691 -47.53 66.72 -60.83
N PRO A 692 -47.00 67.90 -61.22
CA PRO A 692 -46.31 67.96 -62.51
C PRO A 692 -45.03 68.83 -62.59
N ARG A 693 -44.13 68.34 -63.46
CA ARG A 693 -42.96 68.95 -64.15
C ARG A 693 -43.25 70.33 -64.79
N ALA A 694 -42.29 71.15 -65.27
CA ALA A 694 -40.80 71.24 -65.25
C ALA A 694 -40.38 72.58 -65.91
N LYS A 695 -39.08 72.96 -65.87
CA LYS A 695 -38.26 73.43 -67.02
C LYS A 695 -36.85 73.93 -66.62
N ASP A 696 -35.88 73.66 -67.49
CA ASP A 696 -34.49 74.17 -67.51
C ASP A 696 -34.41 75.61 -68.11
N PRO A 697 -33.23 76.20 -68.51
CA PRO A 697 -31.80 75.91 -68.23
C PRO A 697 -30.89 77.18 -67.97
N VAL A 698 -29.55 77.00 -68.02
CA VAL A 698 -28.48 77.94 -68.53
C VAL A 698 -27.66 78.84 -67.55
N MET A 699 -26.34 78.55 -67.43
CA MET A 699 -25.16 79.44 -67.15
C MET A 699 -25.10 80.19 -65.78
N MET A 700 -23.99 80.64 -65.17
CA MET A 700 -22.50 80.60 -65.31
C MET A 700 -21.91 81.01 -63.91
N SER A 701 -20.62 80.89 -63.51
CA SER A 701 -19.41 80.15 -63.94
C SER A 701 -18.29 80.29 -62.88
N LYS A 702 -17.30 79.36 -62.87
CA LYS A 702 -16.03 79.42 -62.10
C LYS A 702 -16.17 79.36 -60.56
N PHE A 703 -15.17 78.97 -59.75
CA PHE A 703 -13.71 78.87 -59.91
C PHE A 703 -13.13 77.71 -59.07
N GLY A 704 -11.99 77.14 -59.47
CA GLY A 704 -10.99 76.62 -58.51
C GLY A 704 -10.73 75.10 -58.46
N ASP A 705 -9.98 74.57 -59.43
CA ASP A 705 -9.28 73.27 -59.32
C ASP A 705 -7.88 73.45 -58.69
N ALA A 706 -7.45 72.49 -57.86
CA ALA A 706 -6.06 71.99 -57.69
C ALA A 706 -6.05 70.90 -56.58
N ASN A 707 -5.61 69.65 -56.82
CA ASN A 707 -4.22 69.17 -56.99
C ASN A 707 -3.35 69.34 -55.72
N THR A 708 -2.48 68.41 -55.29
CA THR A 708 -2.05 67.07 -55.81
C THR A 708 -1.16 66.37 -54.78
N THR A 709 -0.94 65.05 -54.96
CA THR A 709 0.28 64.25 -54.64
C THR A 709 0.82 64.17 -53.19
N ASN A 710 1.10 63.01 -52.58
CA ASN A 710 1.92 61.83 -52.94
C ASN A 710 3.40 61.93 -52.47
N MET A 711 4.00 60.78 -52.15
CA MET A 711 5.43 60.49 -51.85
C MET A 711 6.00 60.66 -50.41
N ASP A 712 6.39 59.49 -49.88
CA ASP A 712 7.73 59.09 -49.40
C ASP A 712 8.36 59.55 -48.06
N ALA A 713 9.20 58.63 -47.57
CA ALA A 713 10.00 58.54 -46.34
C ALA A 713 11.19 59.57 -46.31
N PRO A 714 12.23 59.54 -45.42
CA PRO A 714 12.66 58.46 -44.50
C PRO A 714 13.42 58.81 -43.17
N LEU A 715 13.85 57.75 -42.46
CA LEU A 715 15.19 57.55 -41.81
C LEU A 715 15.66 58.25 -40.49
N LEU A 716 16.38 57.43 -39.68
CA LEU A 716 17.54 57.74 -38.76
C LEU A 716 17.23 58.28 -37.33
N LYS A 717 17.55 57.53 -36.24
CA LYS A 717 18.82 57.46 -35.45
C LYS A 717 18.93 58.53 -34.33
N ASP A 718 19.70 58.39 -33.24
CA ASP A 718 20.41 57.25 -32.61
C ASP A 718 20.67 57.59 -31.12
N GLY A 719 20.86 56.56 -30.28
CA GLY A 719 21.60 56.59 -29.01
C GLY A 719 21.05 57.36 -27.79
N SER A 720 21.60 57.25 -26.58
CA SER A 720 22.48 56.26 -25.90
C SER A 720 23.00 56.93 -24.61
N MET A 721 23.35 56.13 -23.59
CA MET A 721 23.93 56.51 -22.28
C MET A 721 22.97 57.22 -21.29
N GLY A 722 23.07 57.01 -19.97
CA GLY A 722 23.94 56.11 -19.21
C GLY A 722 23.93 56.43 -17.70
N ALA A 723 24.47 55.52 -16.89
CA ALA A 723 24.50 55.53 -15.41
C ALA A 723 23.14 55.39 -14.69
N GLY A 724 22.98 54.64 -13.59
CA GLY A 724 23.93 53.79 -12.86
C GLY A 724 24.13 54.23 -11.40
N PHE A 725 23.29 53.75 -10.48
CA PHE A 725 23.49 53.90 -9.03
C PHE A 725 22.94 52.70 -8.22
N ARG A 726 23.83 52.05 -7.47
CA ARG A 726 23.57 51.33 -6.19
C ARG A 726 23.42 52.40 -5.08
N PRO A 727 22.82 52.18 -3.87
CA PRO A 727 23.22 51.13 -2.89
C PRO A 727 22.04 50.76 -1.91
N PRO A 728 22.27 50.32 -0.64
CA PRO A 728 23.40 49.64 -0.01
C PRO A 728 23.05 48.27 0.60
N SER A 729 24.10 47.52 0.97
CA SER A 729 24.02 46.46 1.97
C SER A 729 24.10 47.03 3.39
N THR A 730 23.27 46.53 4.32
CA THR A 730 23.52 46.64 5.76
C THR A 730 23.55 45.24 6.37
N GLY A 731 24.67 44.89 7.00
CA GLY A 731 24.75 43.72 7.87
C GLY A 731 24.36 44.12 9.30
N PHE A 732 23.59 43.28 9.96
CA PHE A 732 23.49 43.25 11.42
C PHE A 732 23.63 41.82 11.90
N THR A 733 24.78 41.50 12.48
CA THR A 733 24.97 40.34 13.35
C THR A 733 24.49 40.69 14.76
N ALA A 734 23.56 39.89 15.30
CA ALA A 734 23.34 39.77 16.73
C ALA A 734 22.97 38.32 17.06
N PRO A 735 23.47 37.73 18.17
CA PRO A 735 23.31 36.32 18.46
C PRO A 735 22.02 36.04 19.24
N ASN A 736 21.53 34.80 19.18
CA ASN A 736 20.75 34.21 20.27
C ASN A 736 21.09 32.72 20.40
N GLN A 737 21.78 32.39 21.49
CA GLN A 737 21.90 31.03 22.03
C GLN A 737 20.71 30.76 22.99
N PRO A 738 20.53 29.52 23.50
CA PRO A 738 19.19 28.96 23.70
C PRO A 738 18.59 29.17 25.09
N GLN A 739 17.28 28.90 25.19
CA GLN A 739 16.62 28.50 26.44
C GLN A 739 15.94 27.15 26.26
N GLN A 740 16.30 26.21 27.15
CA GLN A 740 15.48 25.24 27.89
C GLN A 740 14.17 24.75 27.23
N TYR A 741 13.91 23.44 27.11
CA TYR A 741 14.15 22.36 28.07
C TYR A 741 14.65 21.06 27.42
#